data_AF-A0A6S7CT77-F1
#
_entry.id   AF-A0A6S7CT77-F1
#
_cell.length_a   1.000
_cell.length_b   1.000
_cell.length_c   1.000
_cell.angle_alpha   90.00
_cell.angle_beta   90.00
_cell.angle_gamma   90.00
#
_symmetry.space_group_name_H-M   'P 1'
#
loop_
_entity.id
_entity.type
_entity.pdbx_description
1 polymer ?
#
loop_
_entity_poly.entity_id
_entity_poly.type
_entity_poly.pdbx_seq_one_letter_code
_entity_poly.pdbx_strand_id
1 'polypeptide(L)'
;MKSRAIRTTRLACALAALGASLSAQAQYGNSYCIEDKGSSPSAYYDDGGAYANLCIRALADQRAAVLLPSALVNTSRMPADESLRRHAWGFLDQNGRLAISPIFEAVGDFRHGLAAVKWKGKWGFIDTKGRMAVAPRYDAVQDYSEIGLAVATLDGRLQLIDRKGQPVGEPLDESVRAIRLDDGVPALATVVYKPEYRSSTGERRYNDGGVSLVRAYGNGLYIATNADGQYGLVDRNWKWVLEPTYHEISVPGEAGSMAVAYADRNELLLDADGKTIGADQGYRGLMPVTKAFWSAELGRGNYVVLDRAGAQVAKLKSSEAENSHRYGDAIVYRSGDKKVALIPGRAEPLTLGAGLTAADELQGYVLFSSQEQLPVGLLTPKGAWLYGATAPSWLDEVGRMEFSQGKLWLFKQEGDLLNVLDDEGRVLLKPETVAAAQSRSLKRLPLNVPGSALGLIGQEHCQCSEDGAGLLLADGGIASDPAWRDIIPLDGSEDDYGAQAEAEAAGLKAEQLRYAAQTATGMLLLDAAGKPMNLPMQQHIGPFRHGYALAYADGASRMLDRDGKTYDLPASFFEAQVVAPGVVRFIKTAAEGSPWGLYDFIAGKEIAPAEYADIGVFQDGQAVASMGPDRVGVVDLQGKWIVPPSHHGAERVAAQVWKVQQAGPQKEEYRRPAAVFNAQGRALTGFRPGLAVGVDDDGTIAAGDEKQRWVISPDGADAVDMQDTDYMRLGDWTLQRRAPRSGYLDSQGQWQIAPQAATAGTFRGQPARALLTGEGGARLIDDQGQALVTLPTGEWSWPEGSDALLRHYYTGNREMTDYVGLDGKKRLSVEGNASSYSEGLAVAHVSNRGMRAINDKGALVGPAFDTLGPMREGLAPAGTEDGFGYVNAQGKLVIPAEYRAVGPFHNGRAVVSTLEKSMIIDSAGKQVARVEMECGVRTLYGSHNQRLWPLTLPSRCTR
;
A
#
# COMPACT_ATOMS: atom_id res chain seq x y z
N MET A 1 -71.47 -12.86 10.51
CA MET A 1 -71.45 -12.99 11.99
C MET A 1 -70.00 -13.13 12.43
N LYS A 2 -69.43 -12.08 13.07
CA LYS A 2 -68.88 -12.10 14.44
C LYS A 2 -67.87 -13.25 14.66
N SER A 3 -66.57 -12.97 14.57
CA SER A 3 -65.71 -12.48 15.66
C SER A 3 -65.33 -13.57 16.66
N ARG A 4 -64.03 -13.94 16.69
CA ARG A 4 -63.12 -13.58 17.80
C ARG A 4 -61.67 -13.97 17.49
N ALA A 5 -60.85 -12.94 17.35
CA ALA A 5 -59.44 -12.98 17.70
C ALA A 5 -59.28 -13.13 19.22
N ILE A 6 -58.17 -13.73 19.68
CA ILE A 6 -57.14 -13.12 20.54
C ILE A 6 -56.17 -14.20 21.08
N ARG A 7 -54.91 -14.04 20.66
CA ARG A 7 -53.64 -14.20 21.38
C ARG A 7 -53.36 -15.47 22.20
N THR A 8 -52.42 -16.26 21.66
CA THR A 8 -51.17 -16.55 22.38
C THR A 8 -49.99 -16.27 21.45
N THR A 9 -49.47 -15.06 21.63
CA THR A 9 -48.14 -14.61 21.19
C THR A 9 -47.07 -15.30 22.04
N ARG A 10 -45.89 -15.54 21.45
CA ARG A 10 -44.65 -16.06 22.06
C ARG A 10 -44.51 -17.59 22.14
N LEU A 11 -44.27 -18.25 20.99
CA LEU A 11 -43.34 -19.40 20.87
C LEU A 11 -43.19 -19.83 19.39
N ALA A 12 -42.85 -18.92 18.47
CA ALA A 12 -42.68 -19.30 17.05
C ALA A 12 -41.61 -18.52 16.25
N CYS A 13 -40.92 -17.55 16.85
CA CYS A 13 -39.84 -16.79 16.19
C CYS A 13 -38.50 -16.89 16.94
N ALA A 14 -38.17 -18.07 17.47
CA ALA A 14 -36.84 -18.37 18.02
C ALA A 14 -36.21 -19.66 17.46
N LEU A 15 -36.78 -20.23 16.38
CA LEU A 15 -36.29 -21.47 15.76
C LEU A 15 -35.88 -21.30 14.28
N ALA A 16 -35.80 -20.07 13.78
CA ALA A 16 -35.24 -19.75 12.46
C ALA A 16 -33.87 -19.06 12.51
N ALA A 17 -33.29 -18.86 13.71
CA ALA A 17 -31.93 -18.35 13.92
C ALA A 17 -30.94 -19.44 14.37
N LEU A 18 -31.36 -20.70 14.36
CA LEU A 18 -30.47 -21.87 14.38
C LEU A 18 -30.50 -22.51 13.00
N GLY A 19 -30.10 -21.72 12.00
CA GLY A 19 -29.56 -22.25 10.76
C GLY A 19 -28.20 -22.90 11.03
N ALA A 20 -28.17 -23.89 11.93
CA ALA A 20 -27.17 -24.92 11.87
C ALA A 20 -27.48 -25.69 10.58
N SER A 21 -26.94 -25.18 9.47
CA SER A 21 -26.47 -26.07 8.44
C SER A 21 -25.56 -27.06 9.16
N LEU A 22 -26.10 -28.23 9.50
CA LEU A 22 -25.34 -29.46 9.61
C LEU A 22 -24.81 -29.77 8.20
N SER A 23 -24.00 -28.88 7.63
CA SER A 23 -22.91 -29.27 6.78
C SER A 23 -21.87 -29.86 7.72
N ALA A 24 -22.16 -31.08 8.20
CA ALA A 24 -21.08 -32.04 8.31
C ALA A 24 -20.39 -31.99 6.96
N GLN A 25 -19.16 -31.48 6.93
CA GLN A 25 -18.23 -31.64 5.82
C GLN A 25 -18.00 -33.14 5.63
N ALA A 26 -18.99 -33.82 5.07
CA ALA A 26 -18.92 -34.52 3.81
C ALA A 26 -17.55 -34.49 3.11
N GLN A 27 -16.50 -35.00 3.76
CA GLN A 27 -15.45 -35.73 3.03
C GLN A 27 -16.11 -37.00 2.50
N TYR A 28 -16.93 -36.86 1.44
CA TYR A 28 -17.42 -37.99 0.65
C TYR A 28 -16.49 -38.10 -0.56
N GLY A 29 -15.77 -39.21 -0.65
CA GLY A 29 -14.97 -39.46 -1.85
C GLY A 29 -14.21 -40.76 -1.88
N ASN A 30 -13.49 -41.17 -0.83
CA ASN A 30 -12.56 -42.30 -0.95
C ASN A 30 -12.92 -43.44 0.00
N SER A 31 -13.50 -44.50 -0.58
CA SER A 31 -13.58 -45.84 0.02
C SER A 31 -12.19 -46.43 0.26
N TYR A 32 -11.18 -45.95 -0.45
CA TYR A 32 -9.78 -46.32 -0.34
C TYR A 32 -9.13 -45.88 0.97
N CYS A 33 -8.11 -46.63 1.39
CA CYS A 33 -7.30 -46.34 2.57
C CYS A 33 -6.11 -45.41 2.28
N ILE A 34 -6.10 -44.75 1.12
CA ILE A 34 -5.04 -43.84 0.68
C ILE A 34 -5.60 -42.55 0.09
N GLU A 35 -4.82 -41.47 0.14
CA GLU A 35 -5.08 -40.18 -0.51
C GLU A 35 -3.83 -39.68 -1.22
N ASP A 36 -3.97 -39.09 -2.40
CA ASP A 36 -2.85 -38.44 -3.11
C ASP A 36 -2.40 -37.19 -2.34
N LYS A 37 -1.10 -37.07 -2.04
CA LYS A 37 -0.53 -35.93 -1.30
C LYS A 37 -0.40 -34.65 -2.14
N GLY A 38 -0.63 -34.72 -3.46
CA GLY A 38 -0.36 -33.61 -4.37
C GLY A 38 1.14 -33.43 -4.66
N SER A 39 1.48 -32.84 -5.79
CA SER A 39 2.86 -32.75 -6.29
C SER A 39 3.66 -31.60 -5.64
N SER A 40 4.34 -31.87 -4.52
CA SER A 40 5.44 -31.01 -4.02
C SER A 40 6.77 -31.77 -4.06
N PRO A 41 7.80 -31.29 -4.79
CA PRO A 41 9.10 -31.96 -4.87
C PRO A 41 9.77 -32.18 -3.51
N SER A 42 9.64 -31.26 -2.55
CA SER A 42 10.24 -31.39 -1.21
C SER A 42 9.62 -32.50 -0.37
N ALA A 43 8.32 -32.74 -0.52
CA ALA A 43 7.60 -33.79 0.21
C ALA A 43 8.05 -35.21 -0.21
N TYR A 44 8.54 -35.37 -1.44
CA TYR A 44 9.06 -36.65 -1.92
C TYR A 44 10.33 -37.09 -1.20
N TYR A 45 11.19 -36.14 -0.81
CA TYR A 45 12.51 -36.46 -0.25
C TYR A 45 12.46 -36.89 1.21
N ASP A 46 11.54 -36.38 2.02
CA ASP A 46 11.53 -36.62 3.47
C ASP A 46 10.43 -37.61 3.95
N ASP A 47 9.31 -37.73 3.22
CA ASP A 47 8.18 -38.59 3.61
C ASP A 47 8.09 -39.91 2.81
N GLY A 48 8.87 -40.06 1.74
CA GLY A 48 9.08 -41.33 1.04
C GLY A 48 7.91 -41.87 0.19
N GLY A 49 6.87 -41.08 -0.11
CA GLY A 49 5.79 -41.53 -1.01
C GLY A 49 4.75 -40.48 -1.41
N ALA A 50 4.10 -40.71 -2.57
CA ALA A 50 3.10 -39.81 -3.16
C ALA A 50 1.70 -39.89 -2.50
N TYR A 51 1.48 -40.88 -1.63
CA TYR A 51 0.18 -41.14 -1.01
C TYR A 51 0.27 -41.10 0.52
N ALA A 52 -0.79 -40.62 1.18
CA ALA A 52 -0.96 -40.65 2.63
C ALA A 52 -1.79 -41.87 3.07
N ASN A 53 -1.49 -42.41 4.27
CA ASN A 53 -2.28 -43.49 4.87
C ASN A 53 -3.53 -42.90 5.58
N LEU A 54 -4.73 -43.31 5.19
CA LEU A 54 -5.99 -42.76 5.72
C LEU A 54 -6.69 -43.64 6.76
N CYS A 55 -6.64 -44.97 6.62
CA CYS A 55 -7.37 -45.87 7.52
C CYS A 55 -6.64 -46.08 8.85
N ILE A 56 -5.31 -46.12 8.81
CA ILE A 56 -4.41 -46.14 9.97
C ILE A 56 -3.40 -45.00 9.76
N ARG A 57 -3.20 -44.12 10.73
CA ARG A 57 -2.13 -43.11 10.71
C ARG A 57 -0.87 -43.64 11.37
N ALA A 58 0.27 -42.99 11.10
CA ALA A 58 1.56 -43.34 11.69
C ALA A 58 1.49 -43.41 13.23
N LEU A 59 2.33 -44.25 13.83
CA LEU A 59 2.40 -44.33 15.28
C LEU A 59 3.06 -43.07 15.83
N ALA A 60 2.38 -42.40 16.75
CA ALA A 60 2.91 -41.31 17.58
C ALA A 60 2.64 -41.65 19.05
N ASP A 61 3.65 -41.53 19.91
CA ASP A 61 3.61 -42.00 21.32
C ASP A 61 2.97 -43.39 21.50
N GLN A 62 3.39 -44.35 20.67
CA GLN A 62 2.91 -45.74 20.68
C GLN A 62 1.41 -45.91 20.41
N ARG A 63 0.78 -44.94 19.75
CA ARG A 63 -0.62 -45.00 19.33
C ARG A 63 -0.75 -44.64 17.86
N ALA A 64 -1.57 -45.40 17.14
CA ALA A 64 -1.94 -45.08 15.76
C ALA A 64 -3.43 -44.74 15.70
N ALA A 65 -3.77 -43.56 15.18
CA ALA A 65 -5.17 -43.22 14.94
C ALA A 65 -5.75 -44.16 13.87
N VAL A 66 -6.96 -44.65 14.10
CA VAL A 66 -7.63 -45.58 13.19
C VAL A 66 -9.09 -45.19 12.98
N LEU A 67 -9.55 -45.22 11.73
CA LEU A 67 -10.93 -44.90 11.37
C LEU A 67 -11.73 -46.18 11.15
N LEU A 68 -12.66 -46.45 12.06
CA LEU A 68 -13.44 -47.70 12.13
C LEU A 68 -14.93 -47.41 12.32
N PRO A 69 -15.83 -48.39 12.10
CA PRO A 69 -17.24 -48.25 12.45
C PRO A 69 -17.38 -47.84 13.92
N SER A 70 -18.19 -46.83 14.18
CA SER A 70 -18.32 -46.26 15.53
C SER A 70 -18.84 -47.29 16.52
N ALA A 71 -18.24 -47.34 17.71
CA ALA A 71 -18.72 -48.16 18.82
C ALA A 71 -20.11 -47.74 19.35
N LEU A 72 -20.59 -46.56 18.94
CA LEU A 72 -21.92 -46.04 19.29
C LEU A 72 -23.02 -46.52 18.33
N VAL A 73 -22.67 -47.22 17.25
CA VAL A 73 -23.60 -47.69 16.22
C VAL A 73 -23.78 -49.20 16.32
N ASN A 74 -25.02 -49.68 16.24
CA ASN A 74 -25.30 -51.10 16.17
C ASN A 74 -24.88 -51.66 14.80
N THR A 75 -23.80 -52.45 14.79
CA THR A 75 -23.19 -52.98 13.57
C THR A 75 -24.07 -54.00 12.84
N SER A 76 -24.97 -54.69 13.55
CA SER A 76 -25.93 -55.63 12.92
C SER A 76 -26.95 -54.94 12.00
N ARG A 77 -27.12 -53.61 12.13
CA ARG A 77 -28.08 -52.80 11.36
C ARG A 77 -27.39 -51.76 10.45
N MET A 78 -26.09 -51.87 10.27
CA MET A 78 -25.34 -50.95 9.42
C MET A 78 -25.61 -51.27 7.94
N PRO A 79 -26.06 -50.31 7.09
CA PRO A 79 -26.23 -50.54 5.65
C PRO A 79 -24.88 -50.79 4.97
N ALA A 80 -24.89 -51.39 3.77
CA ALA A 80 -23.69 -51.54 2.96
C ALA A 80 -23.57 -50.21 2.24
N ASP A 81 -22.75 -49.33 2.79
CA ASP A 81 -22.58 -48.00 2.28
C ASP A 81 -21.11 -47.62 2.44
N GLU A 82 -20.50 -47.21 1.35
CA GLU A 82 -19.12 -46.72 1.30
C GLU A 82 -18.99 -45.35 1.96
N SER A 83 -20.10 -44.71 2.35
CA SER A 83 -20.09 -43.47 3.10
C SER A 83 -19.49 -43.65 4.50
N LEU A 84 -18.48 -42.83 4.83
CA LEU A 84 -17.82 -42.85 6.14
C LEU A 84 -18.71 -42.28 7.28
N ARG A 85 -20.01 -42.05 7.05
CA ARG A 85 -20.98 -41.39 7.96
C ARG A 85 -21.13 -42.03 9.33
N ARG A 86 -20.81 -43.32 9.45
CA ARG A 86 -20.95 -44.12 10.69
C ARG A 86 -19.61 -44.56 11.25
N HIS A 87 -18.52 -44.02 10.71
CA HIS A 87 -17.18 -44.26 11.21
C HIS A 87 -16.83 -43.21 12.25
N ALA A 88 -15.97 -43.60 13.18
CA ALA A 88 -15.41 -42.73 14.18
C ALA A 88 -13.93 -43.10 14.38
N TRP A 89 -13.17 -42.14 14.85
CA TRP A 89 -11.76 -42.32 15.15
C TRP A 89 -11.59 -42.98 16.51
N GLY A 90 -10.68 -43.94 16.56
CA GLY A 90 -10.14 -44.58 17.76
C GLY A 90 -8.62 -44.70 17.64
N PHE A 91 -7.99 -45.48 18.52
CA PHE A 91 -6.54 -45.66 18.49
C PHE A 91 -6.13 -47.11 18.70
N LEU A 92 -5.12 -47.53 17.94
CA LEU A 92 -4.43 -48.81 18.09
C LEU A 92 -3.19 -48.66 18.98
N ASP A 93 -2.82 -49.70 19.71
CA ASP A 93 -1.50 -49.81 20.33
C ASP A 93 -0.42 -50.24 19.32
N GLN A 94 0.85 -50.24 19.76
CA GLN A 94 1.99 -50.70 18.95
C GLN A 94 1.93 -52.18 18.49
N ASN A 95 1.03 -52.96 19.07
CA ASN A 95 0.77 -54.35 18.68
C ASN A 95 -0.49 -54.46 17.79
N GLY A 96 -1.02 -53.33 17.32
CA GLY A 96 -2.16 -53.27 16.42
C GLY A 96 -3.50 -53.61 17.07
N ARG A 97 -3.57 -53.68 18.41
CA ARG A 97 -4.81 -53.93 19.15
C ARG A 97 -5.56 -52.63 19.36
N LEU A 98 -6.89 -52.69 19.34
CA LEU A 98 -7.73 -51.52 19.63
C LEU A 98 -7.57 -51.10 21.11
N ALA A 99 -6.83 -50.01 21.34
CA ALA A 99 -6.54 -49.47 22.66
C ALA A 99 -7.62 -48.49 23.12
N ILE A 100 -8.13 -47.67 22.20
CA ILE A 100 -9.19 -46.68 22.47
C ILE A 100 -10.29 -46.88 21.42
N SER A 101 -11.52 -47.07 21.89
CA SER A 101 -12.66 -47.39 21.03
C SER A 101 -12.99 -46.26 20.04
N PRO A 102 -13.45 -46.57 18.83
CA PRO A 102 -13.78 -45.57 17.82
C PRO A 102 -15.08 -44.85 18.17
N ILE A 103 -14.97 -43.68 18.83
CA ILE A 103 -16.13 -42.86 19.23
C ILE A 103 -15.97 -41.37 18.89
N PHE A 104 -14.81 -40.95 18.39
CA PHE A 104 -14.50 -39.54 18.14
C PHE A 104 -14.83 -39.13 16.71
N GLU A 105 -15.32 -37.90 16.55
CA GLU A 105 -15.65 -37.32 15.25
C GLU A 105 -14.37 -36.98 14.47
N ALA A 106 -13.34 -36.51 15.16
CA ALA A 106 -12.01 -36.20 14.65
C ALA A 106 -10.97 -36.37 15.76
N VAL A 107 -9.73 -36.67 15.40
CA VAL A 107 -8.61 -36.79 16.33
C VAL A 107 -7.32 -36.22 15.73
N GLY A 108 -6.50 -35.62 16.58
CA GLY A 108 -5.06 -35.43 16.35
C GLY A 108 -4.28 -36.68 16.71
N ASP A 109 -2.99 -36.68 16.41
CA ASP A 109 -2.10 -37.78 16.81
C ASP A 109 -1.67 -37.60 18.28
N PHE A 110 -1.20 -38.67 18.91
CA PHE A 110 -0.68 -38.55 20.27
C PHE A 110 0.68 -37.84 20.24
N ARG A 111 0.78 -36.72 20.97
CA ARG A 111 2.02 -35.98 21.20
C ARG A 111 2.18 -35.68 22.68
N HIS A 112 3.37 -35.93 23.20
CA HIS A 112 3.74 -35.70 24.60
C HIS A 112 2.74 -36.30 25.62
N GLY A 113 2.14 -37.44 25.26
CA GLY A 113 1.21 -38.23 26.07
C GLY A 113 -0.26 -37.85 25.97
N LEU A 114 -0.65 -36.88 25.12
CA LEU A 114 -2.03 -36.43 24.93
C LEU A 114 -2.41 -36.43 23.45
N ALA A 115 -3.70 -36.62 23.15
CA ALA A 115 -4.24 -36.45 21.80
C ALA A 115 -5.46 -35.53 21.81
N ALA A 116 -5.51 -34.58 20.87
CA ALA A 116 -6.69 -33.76 20.63
C ALA A 116 -7.83 -34.62 20.08
N VAL A 117 -9.04 -34.48 20.63
CA VAL A 117 -10.21 -35.24 20.18
C VAL A 117 -11.46 -34.36 20.09
N LYS A 118 -12.22 -34.55 19.02
CA LYS A 118 -13.53 -33.92 18.83
C LYS A 118 -14.64 -34.89 19.22
N TRP A 119 -15.46 -34.48 20.18
CA TRP A 119 -16.58 -35.26 20.67
C TRP A 119 -17.79 -34.35 20.91
N LYS A 120 -18.93 -34.69 20.32
CA LYS A 120 -20.17 -33.91 20.36
C LYS A 120 -19.97 -32.47 19.87
N GLY A 121 -19.21 -32.31 18.78
CA GLY A 121 -18.97 -31.02 18.14
C GLY A 121 -17.89 -30.13 18.78
N LYS A 122 -17.35 -30.48 19.95
CA LYS A 122 -16.31 -29.68 20.64
C LYS A 122 -15.01 -30.46 20.78
N TRP A 123 -13.90 -29.73 20.89
CA TRP A 123 -12.57 -30.28 21.08
C TRP A 123 -12.17 -30.32 22.56
N GLY A 124 -11.50 -31.40 22.93
CA GLY A 124 -10.83 -31.64 24.21
C GLY A 124 -9.60 -32.53 24.00
N PHE A 125 -9.09 -33.13 25.08
CA PHE A 125 -7.89 -33.97 25.02
C PHE A 125 -8.05 -35.25 25.84
N ILE A 126 -7.49 -36.34 25.35
CA ILE A 126 -7.42 -37.63 26.05
C ILE A 126 -5.98 -38.03 26.35
N ASP A 127 -5.79 -38.80 27.42
CA ASP A 127 -4.54 -39.49 27.72
C ASP A 127 -4.38 -40.80 26.92
N THR A 128 -3.21 -41.43 27.00
CA THR A 128 -2.89 -42.69 26.30
C THR A 128 -3.75 -43.89 26.74
N LYS A 129 -4.56 -43.74 27.81
CA LYS A 129 -5.54 -44.73 28.30
C LYS A 129 -6.96 -44.40 27.81
N GLY A 130 -7.15 -43.33 27.05
CA GLY A 130 -8.44 -42.88 26.54
C GLY A 130 -9.27 -42.08 27.54
N ARG A 131 -8.71 -41.66 28.68
CA ARG A 131 -9.41 -40.85 29.68
C ARG A 131 -9.33 -39.38 29.28
N MET A 132 -10.42 -38.64 29.46
CA MET A 132 -10.44 -37.19 29.20
C MET A 132 -9.47 -36.48 30.16
N ALA A 133 -8.37 -35.97 29.63
CA ALA A 133 -7.44 -35.10 30.34
C ALA A 133 -8.00 -33.66 30.39
N VAL A 134 -8.64 -33.23 29.30
CA VAL A 134 -9.35 -31.96 29.19
C VAL A 134 -10.71 -32.22 28.54
N ALA A 135 -11.78 -31.86 29.23
CA ALA A 135 -13.14 -32.08 28.73
C ALA A 135 -13.41 -31.27 27.44
N PRO A 136 -14.16 -31.85 26.46
CA PRO A 136 -14.47 -31.13 25.23
C PRO A 136 -15.30 -29.86 25.46
N ARG A 137 -14.72 -28.72 25.12
CA ARG A 137 -15.35 -27.39 25.26
C ARG A 137 -14.88 -26.36 24.23
N TYR A 138 -13.76 -26.61 23.55
CA TYR A 138 -13.16 -25.69 22.60
C TYR A 138 -13.78 -25.82 21.21
N ASP A 139 -13.77 -24.72 20.47
CA ASP A 139 -14.19 -24.68 19.06
C ASP A 139 -13.12 -25.31 18.16
N ALA A 140 -11.85 -25.12 18.51
CA ALA A 140 -10.68 -25.69 17.85
C ALA A 140 -9.51 -25.80 18.83
N VAL A 141 -8.59 -26.74 18.60
CA VAL A 141 -7.33 -26.88 19.35
C VAL A 141 -6.20 -27.32 18.41
N GLN A 142 -4.96 -26.94 18.74
CA GLN A 142 -3.73 -27.56 18.24
C GLN A 142 -3.28 -28.69 19.17
N ASP A 143 -2.36 -29.54 18.71
CA ASP A 143 -1.71 -30.52 19.56
C ASP A 143 -0.85 -29.81 20.63
N TYR A 144 -0.56 -30.52 21.74
CA TYR A 144 0.36 -29.99 22.75
C TYR A 144 1.80 -30.01 22.22
N SER A 145 2.56 -28.97 22.54
CA SER A 145 4.01 -28.93 22.37
C SER A 145 4.74 -29.60 23.54
N GLU A 146 6.05 -29.84 23.35
CA GLU A 146 6.93 -30.47 24.35
C GLU A 146 6.90 -29.77 25.72
N ILE A 147 6.80 -28.44 25.74
CA ILE A 147 6.70 -27.63 26.98
C ILE A 147 5.34 -27.75 27.68
N GLY A 148 4.38 -28.47 27.12
CA GLY A 148 3.06 -28.72 27.72
C GLY A 148 2.02 -27.63 27.50
N LEU A 149 2.18 -26.83 26.45
CA LEU A 149 1.20 -25.82 26.02
C LEU A 149 0.51 -26.23 24.72
N ALA A 150 -0.72 -25.76 24.53
CA ALA A 150 -1.45 -25.89 23.27
C ALA A 150 -2.19 -24.58 22.96
N VAL A 151 -2.49 -24.36 21.68
CA VAL A 151 -3.36 -23.26 21.25
C VAL A 151 -4.80 -23.77 21.21
N ALA A 152 -5.73 -23.02 21.80
CA ALA A 152 -7.15 -23.34 21.78
C ALA A 152 -8.00 -22.12 21.40
N THR A 153 -9.11 -22.37 20.71
CA THR A 153 -10.13 -21.37 20.41
C THR A 153 -11.35 -21.62 21.28
N LEU A 154 -11.77 -20.62 22.05
CA LEU A 154 -12.98 -20.64 22.87
C LEU A 154 -13.81 -19.41 22.57
N ASP A 155 -15.05 -19.61 22.12
CA ASP A 155 -15.99 -18.53 21.76
C ASP A 155 -15.37 -17.57 20.73
N GLY A 156 -14.65 -18.14 19.75
CA GLY A 156 -13.96 -17.40 18.69
C GLY A 156 -12.66 -16.70 19.11
N ARG A 157 -12.22 -16.80 20.38
CA ARG A 157 -10.98 -16.18 20.87
C ARG A 157 -9.86 -17.19 21.04
N LEU A 158 -8.65 -16.81 20.60
CA LEU A 158 -7.45 -17.61 20.75
C LEU A 158 -6.84 -17.46 22.15
N GLN A 159 -6.38 -18.56 22.72
CA GLN A 159 -5.65 -18.58 23.99
C GLN A 159 -4.66 -19.74 24.03
N LEU A 160 -3.57 -19.56 24.76
CA LEU A 160 -2.68 -20.65 25.15
C LEU A 160 -3.27 -21.37 26.36
N ILE A 161 -3.22 -22.69 26.36
CA ILE A 161 -3.70 -23.52 27.47
C ILE A 161 -2.62 -24.47 27.98
N ASP A 162 -2.63 -24.71 29.29
CA ASP A 162 -1.79 -25.72 29.94
C ASP A 162 -2.39 -27.13 29.75
N ARG A 163 -1.67 -28.17 30.20
CA ARG A 163 -2.14 -29.57 30.14
C ARG A 163 -3.46 -29.86 30.88
N LYS A 164 -3.94 -28.94 31.72
CA LYS A 164 -5.24 -29.02 32.41
C LYS A 164 -6.33 -28.26 31.65
N GLY A 165 -6.00 -27.67 30.50
CA GLY A 165 -6.88 -26.82 29.70
C GLY A 165 -7.09 -25.43 30.30
N GLN A 166 -6.27 -24.97 31.24
CA GLN A 166 -6.41 -23.62 31.81
C GLN A 166 -5.64 -22.62 30.97
N PRO A 167 -6.15 -21.39 30.77
CA PRO A 167 -5.42 -20.36 30.05
C PRO A 167 -4.11 -20.00 30.76
N VAL A 168 -3.05 -19.76 29.99
CA VAL A 168 -1.69 -19.41 30.46
C VAL A 168 -1.11 -18.27 29.62
N GLY A 169 -0.17 -17.53 30.19
CA GLY A 169 0.41 -16.34 29.57
C GLY A 169 -0.54 -15.13 29.57
N GLU A 170 -0.07 -14.05 28.94
CA GLU A 170 -0.89 -12.85 28.72
C GLU A 170 -1.93 -13.08 27.61
N PRO A 171 -3.12 -12.44 27.69
CA PRO A 171 -4.08 -12.47 26.61
C PRO A 171 -3.46 -11.99 25.29
N LEU A 172 -3.72 -12.72 24.20
CA LEU A 172 -3.27 -12.32 22.87
C LEU A 172 -3.98 -11.03 22.44
N ASP A 173 -3.24 -10.09 21.85
CA ASP A 173 -3.81 -8.86 21.29
C ASP A 173 -4.81 -9.18 20.16
N GLU A 174 -5.83 -8.35 20.00
CA GLU A 174 -6.91 -8.54 19.02
C GLU A 174 -6.43 -8.59 17.57
N SER A 175 -5.26 -8.00 17.28
CA SER A 175 -4.60 -8.10 15.97
C SER A 175 -4.10 -9.50 15.65
N VAL A 176 -3.99 -10.43 16.62
CA VAL A 176 -3.54 -11.80 16.38
C VAL A 176 -4.66 -12.59 15.72
N ARG A 177 -4.44 -12.98 14.47
CA ARG A 177 -5.34 -13.87 13.71
C ARG A 177 -5.15 -15.32 14.09
N ALA A 178 -3.89 -15.73 14.28
CA ALA A 178 -3.52 -17.09 14.62
C ALA A 178 -2.17 -17.11 15.33
N ILE A 179 -1.99 -18.11 16.19
CA ILE A 179 -0.69 -18.50 16.72
C ILE A 179 -0.51 -19.98 16.42
N ARG A 180 0.64 -20.34 15.85
CA ARG A 180 1.03 -21.72 15.58
C ARG A 180 2.13 -22.09 16.54
N LEU A 181 1.90 -23.12 17.34
CA LEU A 181 2.85 -23.60 18.32
C LEU A 181 3.46 -24.91 17.81
N ASP A 182 4.78 -24.97 17.76
CA ASP A 182 5.56 -26.16 17.44
C ASP A 182 6.28 -26.68 18.69
N ASP A 183 6.93 -27.84 18.54
CA ASP A 183 7.78 -28.42 19.56
C ASP A 183 9.06 -27.61 19.81
N GLY A 184 9.85 -28.08 20.79
CA GLY A 184 11.10 -27.48 21.25
C GLY A 184 11.04 -26.98 22.69
N VAL A 185 12.21 -26.84 23.30
CA VAL A 185 12.38 -26.24 24.63
C VAL A 185 13.47 -25.16 24.54
N PRO A 186 13.10 -23.85 24.50
CA PRO A 186 11.73 -23.30 24.48
C PRO A 186 10.97 -23.60 23.18
N ALA A 187 9.64 -23.53 23.22
CA ALA A 187 8.78 -23.91 22.09
C ALA A 187 8.70 -22.81 21.04
N LEU A 188 8.81 -23.16 19.77
CA LEU A 188 8.65 -22.22 18.67
C LEU A 188 7.18 -21.79 18.54
N ALA A 189 6.94 -20.48 18.50
CA ALA A 189 5.63 -19.92 18.26
C ALA A 189 5.68 -18.91 17.10
N THR A 190 4.83 -19.12 16.10
CA THR A 190 4.63 -18.20 14.98
C THR A 190 3.31 -17.45 15.15
N VAL A 191 3.37 -16.12 15.25
CA VAL A 191 2.21 -15.23 15.36
C VAL A 191 1.86 -14.68 13.99
N VAL A 192 0.60 -14.83 13.58
CA VAL A 192 0.03 -14.29 12.34
C VAL A 192 -0.96 -13.20 12.67
N TYR A 193 -0.81 -12.04 12.05
CA TYR A 193 -1.62 -10.86 12.32
C TYR A 193 -2.76 -10.69 11.31
N LYS A 194 -3.85 -10.06 11.76
CA LYS A 194 -4.92 -9.53 10.90
C LYS A 194 -4.44 -8.25 10.21
N PRO A 195 -4.91 -7.94 9.00
CA PRO A 195 -4.82 -6.59 8.46
C PRO A 195 -5.53 -5.63 9.42
N GLU A 196 -4.84 -4.56 9.81
CA GLU A 196 -5.31 -3.60 10.79
C GLU A 196 -5.50 -2.24 10.12
N TYR A 197 -6.66 -1.64 10.29
CA TYR A 197 -6.96 -0.29 9.84
C TYR A 197 -6.83 0.65 11.03
N ARG A 198 -6.01 1.68 10.90
CA ARG A 198 -5.83 2.70 11.93
C ARG A 198 -6.30 4.06 11.45
N SER A 199 -7.13 4.74 12.23
CA SER A 199 -7.46 6.14 11.96
C SER A 199 -6.37 7.06 12.50
N SER A 200 -6.37 8.32 12.04
CA SER A 200 -5.51 9.39 12.58
C SER A 200 -5.75 9.68 14.06
N THR A 201 -6.92 9.34 14.61
CA THR A 201 -7.24 9.52 16.03
C THR A 201 -6.87 8.31 16.90
N GLY A 202 -6.22 7.29 16.32
CA GLY A 202 -5.79 6.08 17.02
C GLY A 202 -6.85 4.97 17.12
N GLU A 203 -8.01 5.09 16.45
CA GLU A 203 -8.99 4.01 16.39
C GLU A 203 -8.42 2.84 15.60
N ARG A 204 -8.62 1.61 16.09
CA ARG A 204 -8.22 0.36 15.42
C ARG A 204 -9.47 -0.35 14.92
N ARG A 205 -9.46 -0.78 13.66
CA ARG A 205 -10.47 -1.66 13.06
C ARG A 205 -9.81 -2.83 12.35
N TYR A 206 -10.54 -3.93 12.28
CA TYR A 206 -10.16 -5.14 11.56
C TYR A 206 -11.25 -5.50 10.56
N ASN A 207 -10.95 -6.37 9.61
CA ASN A 207 -11.91 -6.88 8.63
C ASN A 207 -12.90 -7.91 9.22
N ASP A 208 -13.21 -7.82 10.52
CA ASP A 208 -14.00 -8.83 11.23
C ASP A 208 -15.52 -8.71 10.91
N GLY A 209 -15.91 -7.71 10.11
CA GLY A 209 -17.28 -7.48 9.62
C GLY A 209 -17.48 -7.75 8.11
N GLY A 210 -16.46 -8.29 7.43
CA GLY A 210 -16.54 -8.57 6.00
C GLY A 210 -16.51 -7.33 5.10
N VAL A 211 -16.00 -6.20 5.59
CA VAL A 211 -15.78 -4.97 4.81
C VAL A 211 -14.28 -4.73 4.71
N SER A 212 -13.75 -4.74 3.49
CA SER A 212 -12.34 -4.42 3.21
C SER A 212 -12.26 -3.11 2.45
N LEU A 213 -11.70 -2.06 3.04
CA LEU A 213 -11.48 -0.81 2.31
C LEU A 213 -10.43 -1.01 1.20
N VAL A 214 -10.74 -0.49 0.01
CA VAL A 214 -9.88 -0.54 -1.18
C VAL A 214 -9.22 0.82 -1.41
N ARG A 215 -9.99 1.91 -1.38
CA ARG A 215 -9.50 3.29 -1.54
C ARG A 215 -10.49 4.31 -0.98
N ALA A 216 -9.99 5.50 -0.64
CA ALA A 216 -10.85 6.65 -0.38
C ALA A 216 -11.52 7.14 -1.67
N TYR A 217 -12.73 7.65 -1.53
CA TYR A 217 -13.55 8.14 -2.62
C TYR A 217 -14.46 9.29 -2.16
N GLY A 218 -14.50 10.38 -2.93
CA GLY A 218 -15.46 11.46 -2.72
C GLY A 218 -15.41 12.09 -1.32
N ASN A 219 -16.57 12.54 -0.84
CA ASN A 219 -16.72 13.32 0.39
C ASN A 219 -16.81 12.44 1.65
N GLY A 220 -15.72 11.76 1.97
CA GLY A 220 -15.64 10.90 3.17
C GLY A 220 -16.25 9.51 2.99
N LEU A 221 -16.32 9.04 1.73
CA LEU A 221 -16.68 7.68 1.40
C LEU A 221 -15.43 6.85 1.07
N TYR A 222 -15.62 5.54 1.02
CA TYR A 222 -14.58 4.59 0.65
C TYR A 222 -15.17 3.55 -0.29
N ILE A 223 -14.43 3.24 -1.34
CA ILE A 223 -14.68 2.04 -2.12
C ILE A 223 -14.21 0.86 -1.27
N ALA A 224 -15.08 -0.13 -1.09
CA ALA A 224 -14.83 -1.28 -0.25
C ALA A 224 -15.39 -2.56 -0.88
N THR A 225 -14.85 -3.70 -0.48
CA THR A 225 -15.37 -5.01 -0.86
C THR A 225 -16.05 -5.72 0.30
N ASN A 226 -17.06 -6.54 -0.01
CA ASN A 226 -17.65 -7.47 0.93
C ASN A 226 -16.80 -8.77 1.06
N ALA A 227 -17.28 -9.74 1.86
CA ALA A 227 -16.63 -11.03 2.03
C ALA A 227 -16.54 -11.87 0.74
N ASP A 228 -17.44 -11.64 -0.23
CA ASP A 228 -17.45 -12.31 -1.54
C ASP A 228 -16.59 -11.58 -2.59
N GLY A 229 -15.95 -10.47 -2.20
CA GLY A 229 -15.11 -9.66 -3.10
C GLY A 229 -15.87 -8.70 -4.00
N GLN A 230 -17.18 -8.52 -3.81
CA GLN A 230 -17.99 -7.56 -4.56
C GLN A 230 -17.80 -6.14 -4.01
N TYR A 231 -17.74 -5.17 -4.91
CA TYR A 231 -17.47 -3.76 -4.62
C TYR A 231 -18.76 -2.99 -4.31
N GLY A 232 -18.65 -2.07 -3.35
CA GLY A 232 -19.67 -1.07 -3.00
C GLY A 232 -19.00 0.18 -2.41
N LEU A 233 -19.81 1.06 -1.81
CA LEU A 233 -19.33 2.26 -1.10
C LEU A 233 -19.73 2.20 0.37
N VAL A 234 -18.81 2.57 1.25
CA VAL A 234 -19.07 2.72 2.68
C VAL A 234 -18.75 4.13 3.18
N ASP A 235 -19.42 4.51 4.27
CA ASP A 235 -19.11 5.75 5.00
C ASP A 235 -17.91 5.57 5.96
N ARG A 236 -17.56 6.63 6.70
CA ARG A 236 -16.47 6.62 7.72
C ARG A 236 -16.67 5.57 8.82
N ASN A 237 -17.89 5.14 9.07
CA ASN A 237 -18.24 4.10 10.04
C ASN A 237 -18.31 2.71 9.40
N TRP A 238 -17.89 2.58 8.14
CA TRP A 238 -17.91 1.35 7.34
C TRP A 238 -19.32 0.79 7.13
N LYS A 239 -20.33 1.67 7.15
CA LYS A 239 -21.70 1.32 6.79
C LYS A 239 -21.87 1.47 5.28
N TRP A 240 -22.45 0.47 4.64
CA TRP A 240 -22.77 0.51 3.21
C TRP A 240 -23.73 1.68 2.89
N VAL A 241 -23.26 2.55 2.01
CA VAL A 241 -24.03 3.62 1.35
C VAL A 241 -24.48 3.15 -0.03
N LEU A 242 -23.63 2.36 -0.69
CA LEU A 242 -23.95 1.62 -1.90
C LEU A 242 -23.67 0.14 -1.63
N GLU A 243 -24.70 -0.70 -1.76
CA GLU A 243 -24.59 -2.15 -1.52
C GLU A 243 -23.53 -2.79 -2.43
N PRO A 244 -22.77 -3.77 -1.91
CA PRO A 244 -21.65 -4.36 -2.62
C PRO A 244 -22.11 -5.42 -3.61
N THR A 245 -22.65 -5.00 -4.76
CA THR A 245 -23.14 -5.90 -5.83
C THR A 245 -22.35 -5.80 -7.12
N TYR A 246 -21.32 -4.95 -7.17
CA TYR A 246 -20.54 -4.65 -8.37
C TYR A 246 -19.28 -5.51 -8.42
N HIS A 247 -18.80 -5.87 -9.60
CA HIS A 247 -17.53 -6.60 -9.71
C HIS A 247 -16.32 -5.65 -9.70
N GLU A 248 -16.54 -4.36 -9.98
CA GLU A 248 -15.53 -3.31 -9.87
C GLU A 248 -16.19 -1.93 -9.68
N ILE A 249 -15.53 -1.05 -8.91
CA ILE A 249 -15.79 0.40 -8.95
C ILE A 249 -14.47 1.09 -9.28
N SER A 250 -14.39 1.69 -10.46
CA SER A 250 -13.20 2.37 -10.97
C SER A 250 -13.34 3.87 -10.86
N VAL A 251 -12.25 4.56 -10.52
CA VAL A 251 -12.17 6.02 -10.48
C VAL A 251 -11.22 6.45 -11.59
N PRO A 252 -11.74 6.87 -12.77
CA PRO A 252 -10.90 7.29 -13.88
C PRO A 252 -10.07 8.53 -13.49
N GLY A 253 -8.76 8.52 -13.78
CA GLY A 253 -7.84 9.62 -13.47
C GLY A 253 -8.21 10.96 -14.13
N GLU A 254 -7.60 12.07 -13.69
CA GLU A 254 -7.87 13.50 -14.00
C GLU A 254 -9.35 13.98 -13.92
N ALA A 255 -10.34 13.08 -13.93
CA ALA A 255 -11.77 13.34 -14.01
C ALA A 255 -12.43 13.34 -12.62
N GLY A 256 -11.88 14.15 -11.72
CA GLY A 256 -12.35 14.43 -10.35
C GLY A 256 -13.74 13.91 -9.94
N SER A 257 -13.80 13.35 -8.74
CA SER A 257 -15.00 13.10 -7.93
C SER A 257 -16.01 12.03 -8.41
N MET A 258 -15.95 11.57 -9.66
CA MET A 258 -16.88 10.54 -10.16
C MET A 258 -16.23 9.18 -10.36
N ALA A 259 -17.02 8.11 -10.21
CA ALA A 259 -16.58 6.72 -10.39
C ALA A 259 -17.55 5.97 -11.31
N VAL A 260 -17.05 4.91 -11.95
CA VAL A 260 -17.87 3.98 -12.74
C VAL A 260 -18.01 2.69 -11.95
N ALA A 261 -19.25 2.27 -11.69
CA ALA A 261 -19.55 1.00 -11.08
C ALA A 261 -19.98 0.00 -12.16
N TYR A 262 -19.24 -1.10 -12.27
CA TYR A 262 -19.45 -2.13 -13.30
C TYR A 262 -20.26 -3.29 -12.74
N ALA A 263 -21.36 -3.61 -13.41
CA ALA A 263 -22.20 -4.78 -13.16
C ALA A 263 -22.40 -5.60 -14.45
N ASP A 264 -22.98 -6.79 -14.35
CA ASP A 264 -23.05 -7.75 -15.46
C ASP A 264 -23.79 -7.25 -16.72
N ARG A 265 -24.70 -6.27 -16.57
CA ARG A 265 -25.60 -5.85 -17.68
C ARG A 265 -25.61 -4.35 -17.94
N ASN A 266 -25.13 -3.56 -17.00
CA ASN A 266 -25.18 -2.12 -17.04
C ASN A 266 -24.05 -1.53 -16.22
N GLU A 267 -23.61 -0.37 -16.66
CA GLU A 267 -22.68 0.49 -15.93
C GLU A 267 -23.45 1.70 -15.42
N LEU A 268 -23.00 2.25 -14.29
CA LEU A 268 -23.54 3.50 -13.78
C LEU A 268 -22.43 4.40 -13.28
N LEU A 269 -22.72 5.68 -13.29
CA LEU A 269 -21.82 6.70 -12.79
C LEU A 269 -22.18 7.01 -11.34
N LEU A 270 -21.17 7.19 -10.51
CA LEU A 270 -21.27 7.60 -9.12
C LEU A 270 -20.71 9.01 -9.00
N ASP A 271 -21.41 9.89 -8.30
CA ASP A 271 -20.88 11.20 -7.94
C ASP A 271 -20.07 11.18 -6.63
N ALA A 272 -19.51 12.35 -6.26
CA ALA A 272 -18.67 12.52 -5.08
C ALA A 272 -19.34 12.10 -3.76
N ASP A 273 -20.67 12.10 -3.71
CA ASP A 273 -21.47 11.73 -2.56
C ASP A 273 -21.99 10.28 -2.66
N GLY A 274 -21.55 9.53 -3.67
CA GLY A 274 -21.90 8.14 -3.92
C GLY A 274 -23.29 7.95 -4.53
N LYS A 275 -23.92 9.01 -5.04
CA LYS A 275 -25.23 8.93 -5.69
C LYS A 275 -25.09 8.37 -7.09
N THR A 276 -26.01 7.46 -7.46
CA THR A 276 -26.05 6.83 -8.77
C THR A 276 -26.67 7.76 -9.82
N ILE A 277 -25.97 7.93 -10.94
CA ILE A 277 -26.42 8.67 -12.13
C ILE A 277 -26.63 7.68 -13.27
N GLY A 278 -27.81 7.73 -13.89
CA GLY A 278 -28.11 6.92 -15.08
C GLY A 278 -28.52 5.47 -14.83
N ALA A 279 -28.82 5.08 -13.59
CA ALA A 279 -29.23 3.72 -13.24
C ALA A 279 -30.37 3.17 -14.11
N ASP A 280 -31.36 4.02 -14.43
CA ASP A 280 -32.53 3.66 -15.26
C ASP A 280 -32.29 3.83 -16.78
N GLN A 281 -31.11 4.32 -17.19
CA GLN A 281 -30.81 4.62 -18.59
C GLN A 281 -30.17 3.45 -19.34
N GLY A 282 -29.67 2.44 -18.62
CA GLY A 282 -29.11 1.23 -19.22
C GLY A 282 -27.82 1.46 -20.00
N TYR A 283 -26.92 2.30 -19.47
CA TYR A 283 -25.62 2.57 -20.10
C TYR A 283 -24.77 1.29 -20.19
N ARG A 284 -24.13 1.09 -21.34
CA ARG A 284 -23.29 -0.08 -21.65
C ARG A 284 -21.78 0.20 -21.58
N GLY A 285 -21.41 1.48 -21.56
CA GLY A 285 -20.05 1.96 -21.55
C GLY A 285 -20.03 3.41 -21.08
N LEU A 286 -19.26 3.71 -20.04
CA LEU A 286 -19.05 5.05 -19.48
C LEU A 286 -17.57 5.40 -19.50
N MET A 287 -17.22 6.54 -20.12
CA MET A 287 -15.84 7.03 -20.13
C MET A 287 -15.76 8.56 -20.03
N PRO A 288 -14.76 9.09 -19.32
CA PRO A 288 -14.48 10.52 -19.34
C PRO A 288 -13.98 10.92 -20.74
N VAL A 289 -14.53 12.00 -21.29
CA VAL A 289 -14.11 12.54 -22.60
C VAL A 289 -13.23 13.77 -22.41
N THR A 290 -13.64 14.69 -21.54
CA THR A 290 -12.85 15.87 -21.13
C THR A 290 -12.93 16.00 -19.61
N LYS A 291 -12.30 17.01 -19.00
CA LYS A 291 -12.53 17.25 -17.57
C LYS A 291 -13.99 17.61 -17.33
N ALA A 292 -14.66 18.23 -18.31
CA ALA A 292 -16.04 18.70 -18.22
C ALA A 292 -17.11 17.68 -18.65
N PHE A 293 -16.77 16.70 -19.49
CA PHE A 293 -17.76 15.83 -20.14
C PHE A 293 -17.43 14.34 -20.05
N TRP A 294 -18.50 13.55 -19.97
CA TRP A 294 -18.50 12.09 -20.03
C TRP A 294 -19.30 11.62 -21.23
N SER A 295 -18.95 10.45 -21.76
CA SER A 295 -19.74 9.75 -22.78
C SER A 295 -20.37 8.51 -22.17
N ALA A 296 -21.64 8.29 -22.48
CA ALA A 296 -22.40 7.12 -22.09
C ALA A 296 -23.00 6.44 -23.33
N GLU A 297 -22.69 5.16 -23.56
CA GLU A 297 -23.27 4.38 -24.67
C GLU A 297 -24.65 3.81 -24.28
N LEU A 298 -25.70 4.09 -25.08
CA LEU A 298 -27.07 3.58 -24.89
C LEU A 298 -27.35 2.26 -25.63
N GLY A 299 -26.43 1.82 -26.49
CA GLY A 299 -26.61 0.71 -27.43
C GLY A 299 -27.12 1.13 -28.81
N ARG A 300 -26.90 0.26 -29.81
CA ARG A 300 -27.09 0.53 -31.27
C ARG A 300 -26.29 1.74 -31.77
N GLY A 301 -25.14 2.01 -31.14
CA GLY A 301 -24.21 3.07 -31.55
C GLY A 301 -24.64 4.50 -31.20
N ASN A 302 -25.64 4.68 -30.33
CA ASN A 302 -26.01 6.03 -29.85
C ASN A 302 -25.26 6.36 -28.55
N TYR A 303 -24.83 7.61 -28.45
CA TYR A 303 -24.09 8.14 -27.32
C TYR A 303 -24.85 9.30 -26.66
N VAL A 304 -24.72 9.40 -25.35
CA VAL A 304 -25.14 10.56 -24.57
C VAL A 304 -23.89 11.21 -24.02
N VAL A 305 -23.79 12.53 -24.19
CA VAL A 305 -22.76 13.31 -23.50
C VAL A 305 -23.36 13.83 -22.20
N LEU A 306 -22.68 13.57 -21.09
CA LEU A 306 -23.04 14.02 -19.74
C LEU A 306 -22.05 15.10 -19.28
N ASP A 307 -22.51 16.07 -18.51
CA ASP A 307 -21.62 17.04 -17.83
C ASP A 307 -21.02 16.47 -16.52
N ARG A 308 -20.25 17.29 -15.79
CA ARG A 308 -19.66 16.93 -14.48
C ARG A 308 -20.68 16.62 -13.39
N ALA A 309 -21.94 17.03 -13.54
CA ALA A 309 -23.02 16.72 -12.62
C ALA A 309 -23.83 15.49 -13.06
N GLY A 310 -23.47 14.88 -14.20
CA GLY A 310 -24.18 13.75 -14.79
C GLY A 310 -25.43 14.13 -15.59
N ALA A 311 -25.65 15.41 -15.87
CA ALA A 311 -26.79 15.87 -16.66
C ALA A 311 -26.53 15.65 -18.16
N GLN A 312 -27.56 15.20 -18.90
CA GLN A 312 -27.45 14.99 -20.34
C GLN A 312 -27.40 16.33 -21.08
N VAL A 313 -26.30 16.59 -21.79
CA VAL A 313 -26.12 17.83 -22.59
C VAL A 313 -26.33 17.62 -24.08
N ALA A 314 -26.08 16.40 -24.59
CA ALA A 314 -26.28 16.07 -26.00
C ALA A 314 -26.55 14.58 -26.21
N LYS A 315 -27.26 14.27 -27.30
CA LYS A 315 -27.38 12.91 -27.84
C LYS A 315 -26.74 12.89 -29.23
N LEU A 316 -25.77 12.00 -29.42
CA LEU A 316 -24.98 11.88 -30.64
C LEU A 316 -25.25 10.53 -31.30
N LYS A 317 -25.39 10.54 -32.62
CA LYS A 317 -25.32 9.32 -33.44
C LYS A 317 -23.88 8.83 -33.51
N SER A 318 -23.65 7.57 -33.89
CA SER A 318 -22.29 7.01 -34.02
C SER A 318 -21.39 7.86 -34.91
N SER A 319 -21.91 8.27 -36.07
CA SER A 319 -21.18 9.11 -37.02
C SER A 319 -20.83 10.50 -36.46
N GLU A 320 -21.65 11.05 -35.56
CA GLU A 320 -21.39 12.36 -34.95
C GLU A 320 -20.34 12.24 -33.84
N ALA A 321 -20.41 11.16 -33.04
CA ALA A 321 -19.42 10.86 -32.01
C ALA A 321 -18.04 10.55 -32.61
N GLU A 322 -17.97 9.72 -33.66
CA GLU A 322 -16.71 9.37 -34.34
C GLU A 322 -16.00 10.57 -35.00
N ASN A 323 -16.76 11.58 -35.41
CA ASN A 323 -16.21 12.81 -36.02
C ASN A 323 -16.04 13.95 -34.99
N SER A 324 -16.24 13.68 -33.71
CA SER A 324 -16.06 14.68 -32.65
C SER A 324 -14.59 14.88 -32.32
N HIS A 325 -14.20 16.12 -32.06
CA HIS A 325 -12.84 16.51 -31.72
C HIS A 325 -12.86 17.36 -30.46
N ARG A 326 -11.87 17.15 -29.60
CA ARG A 326 -11.69 17.91 -28.35
C ARG A 326 -10.86 19.16 -28.61
N TYR A 327 -11.29 20.27 -28.03
CA TYR A 327 -10.55 21.53 -28.02
C TYR A 327 -10.63 22.11 -26.61
N GLY A 328 -9.56 21.96 -25.83
CA GLY A 328 -9.62 22.09 -24.38
C GLY A 328 -10.68 21.16 -23.77
N ASP A 329 -11.62 21.74 -23.01
CA ASP A 329 -12.77 21.03 -22.44
C ASP A 329 -14.02 21.03 -23.35
N ALA A 330 -14.00 21.77 -24.47
CA ALA A 330 -15.08 21.78 -25.45
C ALA A 330 -14.99 20.59 -26.43
N ILE A 331 -16.13 20.17 -26.94
CA ILE A 331 -16.23 19.10 -27.96
C ILE A 331 -16.89 19.68 -29.19
N VAL A 332 -16.23 19.63 -30.34
CA VAL A 332 -16.78 20.09 -31.62
C VAL A 332 -17.00 18.89 -32.52
N TYR A 333 -18.22 18.77 -33.06
CA TYR A 333 -18.60 17.69 -33.96
C TYR A 333 -19.39 18.22 -35.16
N ARG A 334 -19.51 17.39 -36.20
CA ARG A 334 -20.29 17.72 -37.40
C ARG A 334 -21.69 17.13 -37.28
N SER A 335 -22.71 17.95 -37.48
CA SER A 335 -24.11 17.51 -37.60
C SER A 335 -24.68 18.03 -38.92
N GLY A 336 -24.86 17.14 -39.89
CA GLY A 336 -25.21 17.52 -41.27
C GLY A 336 -24.08 18.28 -41.98
N ASP A 337 -24.38 19.48 -42.48
CA ASP A 337 -23.43 20.41 -43.10
C ASP A 337 -22.80 21.41 -42.10
N LYS A 338 -23.28 21.44 -40.85
CA LYS A 338 -22.85 22.39 -39.82
C LYS A 338 -21.92 21.76 -38.79
N LYS A 339 -21.08 22.59 -38.19
CA LYS A 339 -20.36 22.26 -36.95
C LYS A 339 -21.17 22.69 -35.72
N VAL A 340 -21.10 21.87 -34.69
CA VAL A 340 -21.75 22.07 -33.39
C VAL A 340 -20.71 21.92 -32.29
N ALA A 341 -20.76 22.77 -31.27
CA ALA A 341 -19.87 22.79 -30.13
C ALA A 341 -20.63 22.51 -28.82
N LEU A 342 -20.14 21.54 -28.04
CA LEU A 342 -20.50 21.34 -26.64
C LEU A 342 -19.52 22.13 -25.79
N ILE A 343 -20.04 22.99 -24.92
CA ILE A 343 -19.25 23.98 -24.18
C ILE A 343 -19.51 23.77 -22.68
N PRO A 344 -18.45 23.69 -21.85
CA PRO A 344 -18.61 23.55 -20.41
C PRO A 344 -19.57 24.60 -19.83
N GLY A 345 -20.49 24.15 -18.97
CA GLY A 345 -21.46 25.03 -18.30
C GLY A 345 -22.66 25.48 -19.15
N ARG A 346 -22.74 25.10 -20.44
CA ARG A 346 -23.93 25.33 -21.27
C ARG A 346 -24.81 24.08 -21.33
N ALA A 347 -26.11 24.28 -21.15
CA ALA A 347 -27.11 23.22 -21.25
C ALA A 347 -27.39 22.79 -22.69
N GLU A 348 -27.28 23.71 -23.66
CA GLU A 348 -27.56 23.45 -25.07
C GLU A 348 -26.31 23.60 -25.96
N PRO A 349 -26.13 22.72 -26.97
CA PRO A 349 -25.04 22.83 -27.95
C PRO A 349 -25.10 24.11 -28.78
N LEU A 350 -23.93 24.69 -29.08
CA LEU A 350 -23.81 25.88 -29.93
C LEU A 350 -23.58 25.49 -31.39
N THR A 351 -24.38 26.03 -32.32
CA THR A 351 -24.16 25.82 -33.77
C THR A 351 -23.19 26.88 -34.32
N LEU A 352 -22.07 26.46 -34.90
CA LEU A 352 -20.99 27.34 -35.35
C LEU A 352 -21.14 27.79 -36.82
N GLY A 353 -21.72 26.94 -37.68
CA GLY A 353 -21.91 27.23 -39.11
C GLY A 353 -21.40 26.12 -40.03
N ALA A 354 -21.58 26.30 -41.35
CA ALA A 354 -21.16 25.34 -42.38
C ALA A 354 -19.82 25.72 -43.01
N GLY A 355 -19.07 24.73 -43.50
CA GLY A 355 -17.81 24.96 -44.23
C GLY A 355 -16.62 25.48 -43.42
N LEU A 356 -16.74 25.49 -42.08
CA LEU A 356 -15.67 25.92 -41.17
C LEU A 356 -14.73 24.78 -40.83
N THR A 357 -13.45 25.08 -40.59
CA THR A 357 -12.45 24.14 -40.08
C THR A 357 -11.72 24.77 -38.90
N ALA A 358 -11.47 24.02 -37.82
CA ALA A 358 -10.66 24.54 -36.72
C ALA A 358 -9.21 24.63 -37.20
N ALA A 359 -8.65 25.84 -37.16
CA ALA A 359 -7.32 26.16 -37.67
C ALA A 359 -6.27 26.15 -36.57
N ASP A 360 -6.61 26.65 -35.37
CA ASP A 360 -5.69 26.72 -34.23
C ASP A 360 -6.48 26.64 -32.90
N GLU A 361 -5.83 26.18 -31.84
CA GLU A 361 -6.39 26.07 -30.50
C GLU A 361 -5.37 26.45 -29.43
N LEU A 362 -5.78 27.30 -28.49
CA LEU A 362 -4.96 27.68 -27.36
C LEU A 362 -5.81 27.89 -26.12
N GLN A 363 -5.59 27.11 -25.06
CA GLN A 363 -6.26 27.26 -23.75
C GLN A 363 -7.80 27.29 -23.85
N GLY A 364 -8.37 26.49 -24.76
CA GLY A 364 -9.80 26.39 -25.02
C GLY A 364 -10.37 27.45 -25.96
N TYR A 365 -9.55 28.39 -26.44
CA TYR A 365 -9.92 29.29 -27.54
C TYR A 365 -9.67 28.58 -28.86
N VAL A 366 -10.67 28.52 -29.74
CA VAL A 366 -10.60 27.78 -31.01
C VAL A 366 -10.83 28.74 -32.16
N LEU A 367 -9.78 28.95 -32.97
CA LEU A 367 -9.85 29.74 -34.19
C LEU A 367 -10.36 28.86 -35.34
N PHE A 368 -11.35 29.35 -36.07
CA PHE A 368 -11.95 28.68 -37.21
C PHE A 368 -11.67 29.45 -38.48
N SER A 369 -11.26 28.72 -39.51
CA SER A 369 -11.06 29.23 -40.85
C SER A 369 -12.13 28.76 -41.83
N SER A 370 -12.30 29.55 -42.90
CA SER A 370 -13.12 29.20 -44.06
C SER A 370 -12.46 28.11 -44.91
N GLN A 371 -13.12 27.70 -46.00
CA GLN A 371 -12.53 26.77 -46.98
C GLN A 371 -11.27 27.34 -47.67
N GLU A 372 -11.12 28.67 -47.69
CA GLU A 372 -9.95 29.37 -48.22
C GLU A 372 -8.84 29.57 -47.17
N GLN A 373 -8.94 28.88 -46.03
CA GLN A 373 -8.01 28.94 -44.89
C GLN A 373 -7.91 30.31 -44.19
N LEU A 374 -8.69 31.31 -44.60
CA LEU A 374 -8.81 32.59 -43.91
C LEU A 374 -9.51 32.43 -42.55
N PRO A 375 -8.95 32.96 -41.44
CA PRO A 375 -9.62 33.00 -40.16
C PRO A 375 -10.93 33.79 -40.27
N VAL A 376 -12.03 33.23 -39.81
CA VAL A 376 -13.36 33.85 -39.93
C VAL A 376 -14.21 33.73 -38.67
N GLY A 377 -13.81 32.89 -37.70
CA GLY A 377 -14.53 32.74 -36.45
C GLY A 377 -13.65 32.38 -35.26
N LEU A 378 -14.00 32.83 -34.06
CA LEU A 378 -13.31 32.50 -32.82
C LEU A 378 -14.31 32.03 -31.76
N LEU A 379 -14.11 30.83 -31.24
CA LEU A 379 -14.87 30.27 -30.12
C LEU A 379 -14.05 30.43 -28.84
N THR A 380 -14.64 31.01 -27.80
CA THR A 380 -14.00 31.18 -26.49
C THR A 380 -14.32 30.01 -25.54
N PRO A 381 -13.52 29.81 -24.47
CA PRO A 381 -13.78 28.76 -23.48
C PRO A 381 -15.15 28.85 -22.79
N LYS A 382 -15.70 30.06 -22.58
CA LYS A 382 -17.05 30.28 -22.03
C LYS A 382 -18.16 30.33 -23.10
N GLY A 383 -17.79 30.14 -24.37
CA GLY A 383 -18.71 29.91 -25.47
C GLY A 383 -19.27 31.15 -26.17
N ALA A 384 -18.62 32.30 -26.02
CA ALA A 384 -18.80 33.38 -27.00
C ALA A 384 -18.27 32.93 -28.36
N TRP A 385 -19.06 33.18 -29.41
CA TRP A 385 -18.76 32.82 -30.79
C TRP A 385 -18.71 34.09 -31.64
N LEU A 386 -17.50 34.55 -31.90
CA LEU A 386 -17.23 35.74 -32.71
C LEU A 386 -17.20 35.31 -34.17
N TYR A 387 -18.29 35.56 -34.90
CA TYR A 387 -18.45 35.16 -36.30
C TYR A 387 -19.45 36.06 -37.04
N GLY A 388 -19.24 36.25 -38.34
CA GLY A 388 -20.11 37.08 -39.18
C GLY A 388 -20.21 38.52 -38.65
N ALA A 389 -21.43 39.00 -38.40
CA ALA A 389 -21.67 40.38 -37.92
C ALA A 389 -21.11 40.67 -36.52
N THR A 390 -20.73 39.64 -35.75
CA THR A 390 -20.13 39.77 -34.41
C THR A 390 -18.61 39.66 -34.44
N ALA A 391 -18.02 39.30 -35.58
CA ALA A 391 -16.56 39.20 -35.72
C ALA A 391 -15.94 40.60 -35.80
N PRO A 392 -14.87 40.87 -35.03
CA PRO A 392 -14.06 42.08 -35.21
C PRO A 392 -13.47 42.16 -36.62
N SER A 393 -13.30 43.37 -37.15
CA SER A 393 -12.82 43.58 -38.51
C SER A 393 -11.37 43.14 -38.77
N TRP A 394 -10.59 42.89 -37.72
CA TRP A 394 -9.20 42.42 -37.79
C TRP A 394 -9.08 40.89 -37.67
N LEU A 395 -10.18 40.16 -37.50
CA LEU A 395 -10.16 38.72 -37.21
C LEU A 395 -9.54 37.91 -38.35
N ASP A 396 -9.72 38.34 -39.59
CA ASP A 396 -9.17 37.72 -40.80
C ASP A 396 -7.65 37.95 -40.97
N GLU A 397 -7.06 38.87 -40.20
CA GLU A 397 -5.62 39.13 -40.17
C GLU A 397 -4.87 38.32 -39.09
N VAL A 398 -5.58 37.52 -38.28
CA VAL A 398 -4.96 36.74 -37.18
C VAL A 398 -4.04 35.66 -37.73
N GLY A 399 -2.75 35.76 -37.41
CA GLY A 399 -1.73 34.79 -37.76
C GLY A 399 -1.11 34.03 -36.59
N ARG A 400 -1.21 34.57 -35.36
CA ARG A 400 -0.67 33.95 -34.14
C ARG A 400 -1.52 34.27 -32.92
N MET A 401 -1.75 33.27 -32.08
CA MET A 401 -2.42 33.40 -30.78
C MET A 401 -1.45 33.15 -29.62
N GLU A 402 -1.60 33.89 -28.53
CA GLU A 402 -0.89 33.65 -27.27
C GLU A 402 -1.82 33.82 -26.06
N PHE A 403 -1.49 33.17 -24.94
CA PHE A 403 -2.28 33.27 -23.72
C PHE A 403 -1.43 33.79 -22.57
N SER A 404 -1.83 34.94 -22.01
CA SER A 404 -1.11 35.63 -20.94
C SER A 404 -2.08 36.49 -20.11
N GLN A 405 -1.84 36.59 -18.81
CA GLN A 405 -2.65 37.27 -17.79
C GLN A 405 -4.14 36.85 -17.81
N GLY A 406 -4.41 35.58 -18.15
CA GLY A 406 -5.77 35.07 -18.29
C GLY A 406 -6.53 35.58 -19.53
N LYS A 407 -5.82 36.19 -20.49
CA LYS A 407 -6.38 36.79 -21.71
C LYS A 407 -5.75 36.17 -22.96
N LEU A 408 -6.50 36.19 -24.06
CA LEU A 408 -6.03 35.78 -25.37
C LEU A 408 -5.45 36.98 -26.11
N TRP A 409 -4.18 36.91 -26.47
CA TRP A 409 -3.46 37.89 -27.26
C TRP A 409 -3.42 37.44 -28.71
N LEU A 410 -3.81 38.33 -29.63
CA LEU A 410 -3.90 38.04 -31.06
C LEU A 410 -2.93 38.93 -31.83
N PHE A 411 -2.14 38.32 -32.70
CA PHE A 411 -1.13 38.99 -33.51
C PHE A 411 -1.29 38.65 -34.99
N LYS A 412 -0.82 39.56 -35.84
CA LYS A 412 -0.51 39.25 -37.24
C LYS A 412 0.62 38.23 -37.32
N GLN A 413 0.77 37.62 -38.49
CA GLN A 413 1.86 36.69 -38.75
C GLN A 413 3.24 37.36 -38.61
N GLU A 414 3.33 38.66 -38.93
CA GLU A 414 4.55 39.47 -38.83
C GLU A 414 4.89 39.90 -37.39
N GLY A 415 4.00 39.65 -36.43
CA GLY A 415 4.21 39.93 -35.00
C GLY A 415 3.48 41.16 -34.46
N ASP A 416 2.84 41.95 -35.31
CA ASP A 416 2.06 43.13 -34.88
C ASP A 416 0.84 42.72 -34.03
N LEU A 417 0.65 43.38 -32.89
CA LEU A 417 -0.50 43.16 -32.01
C LEU A 417 -1.79 43.60 -32.69
N LEU A 418 -2.76 42.70 -32.84
CA LEU A 418 -4.10 43.03 -33.35
C LEU A 418 -5.03 43.45 -32.21
N ASN A 419 -5.17 42.59 -31.19
CA ASN A 419 -5.95 42.88 -30.01
C ASN A 419 -5.72 41.87 -28.87
N VAL A 420 -6.39 42.12 -27.74
CA VAL A 420 -6.45 41.22 -26.58
C VAL A 420 -7.92 40.99 -26.23
N LEU A 421 -8.27 39.74 -25.91
CA LEU A 421 -9.64 39.33 -25.57
C LEU A 421 -9.69 38.65 -24.22
N ASP A 422 -10.82 38.78 -23.54
CA ASP A 422 -11.16 37.95 -22.39
C ASP A 422 -11.85 36.64 -22.78
N ASP A 423 -12.11 35.81 -21.77
CA ASP A 423 -12.72 34.49 -21.91
C ASP A 423 -14.22 34.55 -22.23
N GLU A 424 -14.83 35.74 -22.17
CA GLU A 424 -16.16 36.04 -22.72
C GLU A 424 -16.12 36.60 -24.15
N GLY A 425 -14.94 36.75 -24.76
CA GLY A 425 -14.77 37.22 -26.13
C GLY A 425 -14.91 38.73 -26.31
N ARG A 426 -14.81 39.52 -25.24
CA ARG A 426 -14.80 40.99 -25.32
C ARG A 426 -13.44 41.47 -25.82
N VAL A 427 -13.47 42.37 -26.81
CA VAL A 427 -12.29 43.05 -27.35
C VAL A 427 -11.87 44.15 -26.37
N LEU A 428 -10.65 44.07 -25.84
CA LEU A 428 -10.21 44.95 -24.74
C LEU A 428 -9.51 46.21 -25.25
N LEU A 429 -8.74 46.13 -26.34
CA LEU A 429 -7.95 47.26 -26.83
C LEU A 429 -8.73 48.09 -27.85
N LYS A 430 -8.84 49.39 -27.60
CA LYS A 430 -9.33 50.35 -28.59
C LYS A 430 -8.29 50.58 -29.70
N PRO A 431 -8.69 51.05 -30.90
CA PRO A 431 -7.74 51.29 -32.01
C PRO A 431 -6.55 52.17 -31.63
N GLU A 432 -6.77 53.23 -30.86
CA GLU A 432 -5.73 54.12 -30.35
C GLU A 432 -4.76 53.41 -29.39
N THR A 433 -5.25 52.49 -28.56
CA THR A 433 -4.42 51.68 -27.65
C THR A 433 -3.55 50.70 -28.42
N VAL A 434 -4.10 50.05 -29.47
CA VAL A 434 -3.34 49.14 -30.34
C VAL A 434 -2.20 49.90 -31.02
N ALA A 435 -2.50 51.08 -31.58
CA ALA A 435 -1.48 51.93 -32.20
C ALA A 435 -0.40 52.37 -31.19
N ALA A 436 -0.78 52.71 -29.95
CA ALA A 436 0.18 53.05 -28.90
C ALA A 436 1.08 51.85 -28.53
N ALA A 437 0.50 50.66 -28.35
CA ALA A 437 1.25 49.45 -28.01
C ALA A 437 2.25 49.03 -29.10
N GLN A 438 1.89 49.22 -30.38
CA GLN A 438 2.77 48.93 -31.52
C GLN A 438 3.89 49.97 -31.66
N SER A 439 3.59 51.27 -31.46
CA SER A 439 4.55 52.36 -31.70
C SER A 439 5.50 52.64 -30.54
N ARG A 440 5.11 52.32 -29.29
CA ARG A 440 5.85 52.67 -28.06
C ARG A 440 6.48 51.46 -27.35
N SER A 441 6.76 50.38 -28.08
CA SER A 441 7.48 49.19 -27.59
C SER A 441 6.85 48.57 -26.33
N LEU A 442 5.75 47.82 -26.51
CA LEU A 442 5.09 47.09 -25.42
C LEU A 442 6.01 45.99 -24.83
N LYS A 443 6.33 46.09 -23.54
CA LYS A 443 7.06 45.08 -22.77
C LYS A 443 6.10 44.24 -21.91
N ARG A 444 6.43 42.95 -21.73
CA ARG A 444 5.66 42.06 -20.85
C ARG A 444 5.97 42.32 -19.38
N LEU A 445 5.01 42.01 -18.53
CA LEU A 445 5.23 41.92 -17.09
C LEU A 445 5.97 40.62 -16.73
N PRO A 446 6.79 40.63 -15.67
CA PRO A 446 7.46 39.42 -15.21
C PRO A 446 6.47 38.39 -14.63
N LEU A 447 5.44 38.87 -13.92
CA LEU A 447 4.42 38.01 -13.32
C LEU A 447 3.20 37.84 -14.24
N ASN A 448 2.86 36.58 -14.52
CA ASN A 448 1.69 36.20 -15.30
C ASN A 448 0.44 36.01 -14.41
N VAL A 449 -0.03 37.09 -13.78
CA VAL A 449 -1.19 37.06 -12.87
C VAL A 449 -2.49 37.40 -13.62
N PRO A 450 -3.54 36.56 -13.56
CA PRO A 450 -4.82 36.87 -14.19
C PRO A 450 -5.43 38.18 -13.70
N GLY A 451 -5.84 39.03 -14.64
CA GLY A 451 -6.47 40.33 -14.34
C GLY A 451 -5.50 41.45 -13.95
N SER A 452 -4.18 41.21 -13.97
CA SER A 452 -3.19 42.28 -13.83
C SER A 452 -3.08 43.12 -15.10
N ALA A 453 -2.30 44.21 -15.03
CA ALA A 453 -1.95 44.99 -16.20
C ALA A 453 -1.36 44.09 -17.31
N LEU A 454 -1.70 44.40 -18.56
CA LEU A 454 -1.33 43.63 -19.73
C LEU A 454 0.14 43.83 -20.13
N GLY A 455 0.75 44.98 -19.78
CA GLY A 455 2.16 45.24 -20.05
C GLY A 455 2.60 46.66 -19.76
N LEU A 456 3.87 46.95 -20.06
CA LEU A 456 4.48 48.27 -19.90
C LEU A 456 4.66 48.90 -21.28
N ILE A 457 4.32 50.18 -21.40
CA ILE A 457 4.52 50.97 -22.61
C ILE A 457 5.73 51.87 -22.37
N GLY A 458 6.82 51.59 -23.10
CA GLY A 458 8.10 52.26 -22.91
C GLY A 458 8.26 53.56 -23.70
N GLN A 459 9.36 54.27 -23.42
CA GLN A 459 9.94 55.23 -24.37
C GLN A 459 11.19 54.60 -24.98
N GLU A 460 11.24 54.46 -26.30
CA GLU A 460 12.51 54.14 -26.96
C GLU A 460 13.47 55.33 -26.88
N HIS A 461 14.78 55.04 -26.86
CA HIS A 461 15.88 56.01 -26.67
C HIS A 461 15.86 57.23 -27.62
N CYS A 462 15.01 57.25 -28.65
CA CYS A 462 14.98 58.29 -29.68
C CYS A 462 13.60 58.95 -29.93
N GLN A 463 12.55 58.61 -29.17
CA GLN A 463 11.24 59.25 -29.35
C GLN A 463 10.67 59.75 -28.02
N CYS A 464 10.81 61.05 -27.77
CA CYS A 464 10.07 61.74 -26.71
C CYS A 464 8.61 61.88 -27.15
N SER A 465 7.78 60.86 -26.91
CA SER A 465 6.32 61.02 -27.05
C SER A 465 5.82 61.95 -25.95
N GLU A 466 4.85 62.82 -26.24
CA GLU A 466 4.26 63.74 -25.25
C GLU A 466 3.59 63.00 -24.06
N ASP A 467 3.30 61.70 -24.20
CA ASP A 467 2.51 60.90 -23.24
C ASP A 467 3.33 60.16 -22.15
N GLY A 468 4.67 60.29 -22.11
CA GLY A 468 5.52 59.62 -21.09
C GLY A 468 5.68 58.11 -21.25
N ALA A 469 6.18 57.40 -20.24
CA ALA A 469 6.04 55.95 -20.08
C ALA A 469 4.66 55.61 -19.48
N GLY A 470 4.17 54.36 -19.64
CA GLY A 470 2.84 54.01 -19.17
C GLY A 470 2.63 52.52 -18.85
N LEU A 471 1.52 52.23 -18.19
CA LEU A 471 1.05 50.90 -17.85
C LEU A 471 -0.21 50.59 -18.66
N LEU A 472 -0.19 49.51 -19.45
CA LEU A 472 -1.36 49.02 -20.17
C LEU A 472 -2.22 48.19 -19.21
N LEU A 473 -3.38 48.70 -18.82
CA LEU A 473 -4.26 48.10 -17.81
C LEU A 473 -5.02 46.89 -18.37
N ALA A 474 -5.56 46.08 -17.44
CA ALA A 474 -6.30 44.85 -17.75
C ALA A 474 -7.56 45.06 -18.61
N ASP A 475 -8.13 46.26 -18.57
CA ASP A 475 -9.31 46.67 -19.34
C ASP A 475 -8.96 47.32 -20.69
N GLY A 476 -7.68 47.40 -21.05
CA GLY A 476 -7.17 48.02 -22.27
C GLY A 476 -6.97 49.54 -22.19
N GLY A 477 -7.17 50.16 -21.03
CA GLY A 477 -6.77 51.55 -20.78
C GLY A 477 -5.25 51.70 -20.64
N ILE A 478 -4.72 52.91 -20.87
CA ILE A 478 -3.32 53.24 -20.60
C ILE A 478 -3.28 54.25 -19.45
N ALA A 479 -2.62 53.89 -18.35
CA ALA A 479 -2.24 54.84 -17.31
C ALA A 479 -0.84 55.38 -17.63
N SER A 480 -0.73 56.68 -17.94
CA SER A 480 0.54 57.34 -18.24
C SER A 480 0.55 58.79 -17.76
N ASP A 481 1.74 59.34 -17.58
CA ASP A 481 1.97 60.74 -17.25
C ASP A 481 3.22 61.22 -18.00
N PRO A 482 3.22 62.42 -18.63
CA PRO A 482 4.38 62.95 -19.34
C PRO A 482 5.68 63.03 -18.52
N ALA A 483 5.59 63.09 -17.19
CA ALA A 483 6.74 63.11 -16.30
C ALA A 483 7.38 61.73 -16.06
N TRP A 484 6.70 60.64 -16.42
CA TRP A 484 7.19 59.29 -16.24
C TRP A 484 8.16 58.92 -17.36
N ARG A 485 9.38 58.56 -16.97
CA ARG A 485 10.45 58.11 -17.87
C ARG A 485 10.45 56.59 -18.07
N ASP A 486 10.10 55.86 -17.01
CA ASP A 486 9.98 54.40 -17.03
C ASP A 486 8.98 53.93 -15.96
N ILE A 487 8.45 52.72 -16.14
CA ILE A 487 7.59 52.04 -15.16
C ILE A 487 8.24 50.71 -14.78
N ILE A 488 8.52 50.56 -13.49
CA ILE A 488 9.23 49.39 -12.94
C ILE A 488 8.23 48.54 -12.15
N PRO A 489 7.98 47.28 -12.54
CA PRO A 489 7.25 46.33 -11.70
C PRO A 489 8.01 46.08 -10.41
N LEU A 490 7.35 46.27 -9.27
CA LEU A 490 7.96 46.03 -7.95
C LEU A 490 7.67 44.63 -7.42
N ASP A 491 6.77 43.89 -8.08
CA ASP A 491 6.47 42.50 -7.76
C ASP A 491 7.08 41.59 -8.84
N GLY A 492 7.84 40.61 -8.38
CA GLY A 492 8.42 39.56 -9.22
C GLY A 492 9.50 40.01 -10.20
N SER A 493 10.23 41.08 -9.90
CA SER A 493 11.45 41.44 -10.64
C SER A 493 12.48 40.31 -10.56
N GLU A 494 13.19 40.04 -11.66
CA GLU A 494 14.41 39.22 -11.62
C GLU A 494 15.48 39.98 -10.81
N ASP A 495 15.77 39.49 -9.60
CA ASP A 495 16.90 39.91 -8.80
C ASP A 495 17.72 38.69 -8.37
N ASP A 496 18.96 38.92 -7.93
CA ASP A 496 19.89 37.86 -7.48
C ASP A 496 19.37 37.07 -6.25
N TYR A 497 18.22 37.47 -5.70
CA TYR A 497 17.62 36.95 -4.48
C TYR A 497 16.25 36.30 -4.71
N GLY A 498 15.84 36.07 -5.97
CA GLY A 498 14.65 35.27 -6.32
C GLY A 498 13.28 35.90 -6.05
N ALA A 499 13.13 37.23 -6.12
CA ALA A 499 11.86 37.92 -5.87
C ALA A 499 10.70 37.43 -6.77
N GLN A 500 11.01 37.00 -8.00
CA GLN A 500 10.01 36.39 -8.90
C GLN A 500 9.43 35.09 -8.34
N ALA A 501 10.29 34.14 -7.93
CA ALA A 501 9.84 32.88 -7.35
C ALA A 501 9.07 33.09 -6.04
N GLU A 502 9.46 34.07 -5.23
CA GLU A 502 8.75 34.44 -4.00
C GLU A 502 7.34 34.99 -4.31
N ALA A 503 7.23 35.89 -5.29
CA ALA A 503 5.96 36.49 -5.67
C ALA A 503 5.00 35.48 -6.34
N GLU A 504 5.54 34.54 -7.14
CA GLU A 504 4.77 33.42 -7.70
C GLU A 504 4.27 32.50 -6.58
N ALA A 505 5.11 32.15 -5.61
CA ALA A 505 4.73 31.33 -4.46
C ALA A 505 3.71 32.01 -3.53
N ALA A 506 3.75 33.34 -3.42
CA ALA A 506 2.82 34.11 -2.60
C ALA A 506 1.38 34.14 -3.16
N GLY A 507 1.16 33.69 -4.40
CA GLY A 507 -0.18 33.64 -5.01
C GLY A 507 -0.85 35.02 -5.09
N LEU A 508 -0.08 36.06 -5.40
CA LEU A 508 -0.56 37.44 -5.43
C LEU A 508 -1.73 37.62 -6.39
N LYS A 509 -2.73 38.39 -5.96
CA LYS A 509 -3.84 38.84 -6.80
C LYS A 509 -3.46 40.12 -7.54
N ALA A 510 -4.13 40.39 -8.65
CA ALA A 510 -3.88 41.55 -9.50
C ALA A 510 -3.89 42.89 -8.72
N GLU A 511 -4.84 43.09 -7.82
CA GLU A 511 -4.98 44.30 -7.00
C GLU A 511 -3.83 44.52 -6.00
N GLN A 512 -3.07 43.47 -5.71
CA GLN A 512 -1.94 43.54 -4.78
C GLN A 512 -0.68 44.04 -5.48
N LEU A 513 -0.57 43.93 -6.81
CA LEU A 513 0.62 44.31 -7.55
C LEU A 513 0.91 45.81 -7.43
N ARG A 514 2.20 46.15 -7.38
CA ARG A 514 2.71 47.52 -7.27
C ARG A 514 3.73 47.79 -8.35
N TYR A 515 3.76 49.05 -8.77
CA TYR A 515 4.68 49.55 -9.78
C TYR A 515 5.32 50.82 -9.25
N ALA A 516 6.49 51.18 -9.79
CA ALA A 516 7.11 52.47 -9.55
C ALA A 516 7.27 53.24 -10.86
N ALA A 517 6.77 54.48 -10.90
CA ALA A 517 7.09 55.41 -11.97
C ALA A 517 8.40 56.14 -11.68
N GLN A 518 9.39 55.98 -12.57
CA GLN A 518 10.63 56.73 -12.49
C GLN A 518 10.44 58.11 -13.15
N THR A 519 10.80 59.17 -12.44
CA THR A 519 10.71 60.56 -12.90
C THR A 519 12.09 61.23 -12.91
N ALA A 520 12.18 62.50 -13.29
CA ALA A 520 13.42 63.27 -13.25
C ALA A 520 13.99 63.46 -11.83
N THR A 521 13.14 63.42 -10.81
CA THR A 521 13.49 63.79 -9.42
C THR A 521 13.42 62.62 -8.43
N GLY A 522 12.98 61.44 -8.88
CA GLY A 522 12.85 60.24 -8.05
C GLY A 522 11.76 59.29 -8.55
N MET A 523 11.33 58.36 -7.70
CA MET A 523 10.33 57.33 -7.97
C MET A 523 9.02 57.61 -7.22
N LEU A 524 7.90 57.37 -7.89
CA LEU A 524 6.55 57.40 -7.32
C LEU A 524 6.00 55.98 -7.23
N LEU A 525 5.44 55.61 -6.09
CA LEU A 525 4.72 54.35 -5.93
C LEU A 525 3.36 54.43 -6.61
N LEU A 526 3.03 53.43 -7.42
CA LEU A 526 1.76 53.28 -8.10
C LEU A 526 1.01 52.03 -7.58
N ASP A 527 -0.31 52.13 -7.55
CA ASP A 527 -1.19 50.98 -7.33
C ASP A 527 -1.35 50.11 -8.61
N ALA A 528 -2.13 49.03 -8.51
CA ALA A 528 -2.39 48.11 -9.62
C ALA A 528 -3.11 48.75 -10.83
N ALA A 529 -3.78 49.89 -10.63
CA ALA A 529 -4.44 50.65 -11.69
C ALA A 529 -3.52 51.74 -12.28
N GLY A 530 -2.24 51.76 -11.88
CA GLY A 530 -1.27 52.77 -12.30
C GLY A 530 -1.49 54.14 -11.68
N LYS A 531 -2.26 54.26 -10.59
CA LYS A 531 -2.51 55.54 -9.93
C LYS A 531 -1.42 55.83 -8.89
N PRO A 532 -0.85 57.06 -8.85
CA PRO A 532 0.06 57.46 -7.79
C PRO A 532 -0.56 57.32 -6.40
N MET A 533 0.16 56.63 -5.52
CA MET A 533 -0.22 56.45 -4.13
C MET A 533 0.21 57.65 -3.28
N ASN A 534 -0.39 57.78 -2.09
CA ASN A 534 -0.06 58.86 -1.15
C ASN A 534 1.26 58.60 -0.42
N LEU A 535 2.38 58.68 -1.14
CA LEU A 535 3.74 58.55 -0.64
C LEU A 535 4.60 59.67 -1.24
N PRO A 536 5.38 60.41 -0.44
CA PRO A 536 6.36 61.35 -0.97
C PRO A 536 7.33 60.68 -1.96
N MET A 537 7.90 61.46 -2.87
CA MET A 537 8.83 60.93 -3.86
C MET A 537 10.03 60.27 -3.18
N GLN A 538 10.36 59.05 -3.61
CA GLN A 538 11.50 58.29 -3.08
C GLN A 538 12.69 58.40 -4.04
N GLN A 539 13.92 58.29 -3.56
CA GLN A 539 15.08 58.18 -4.45
C GLN A 539 15.20 56.76 -5.03
N HIS A 540 14.76 55.76 -4.27
CA HIS A 540 14.68 54.37 -4.71
C HIS A 540 13.53 53.64 -4.01
N ILE A 541 12.87 52.73 -4.73
CA ILE A 541 11.90 51.76 -4.21
C ILE A 541 12.33 50.40 -4.76
N GLY A 542 12.69 49.48 -3.87
CA GLY A 542 13.04 48.11 -4.22
C GLY A 542 11.82 47.20 -4.41
N PRO A 543 12.03 45.92 -4.75
CA PRO A 543 10.93 44.98 -4.92
C PRO A 543 10.22 44.66 -3.60
N PHE A 544 8.94 44.30 -3.71
CA PHE A 544 8.14 43.83 -2.58
C PHE A 544 8.48 42.38 -2.23
N ARG A 545 8.78 42.14 -0.95
CA ARG A 545 9.01 40.83 -0.33
C ARG A 545 8.20 40.71 0.95
N HIS A 546 7.50 39.59 1.14
CA HIS A 546 6.54 39.41 2.24
C HIS A 546 5.59 40.60 2.51
N GLY A 547 5.21 41.34 1.45
CA GLY A 547 4.33 42.51 1.55
C GLY A 547 5.01 43.84 1.87
N TYR A 548 6.35 43.90 1.90
CA TYR A 548 7.11 45.11 2.18
C TYR A 548 8.24 45.34 1.16
N ALA A 549 8.53 46.60 0.85
CA ALA A 549 9.64 47.00 -0.02
C ALA A 549 10.61 47.91 0.74
N LEU A 550 11.91 47.78 0.46
CA LEU A 550 12.91 48.72 0.94
C LEU A 550 12.83 50.01 0.12
N ALA A 551 12.72 51.16 0.77
CA ALA A 551 12.73 52.47 0.15
C ALA A 551 13.82 53.35 0.76
N TYR A 552 14.37 54.25 -0.06
CA TYR A 552 15.40 55.19 0.35
C TYR A 552 15.05 56.59 -0.13
N ALA A 553 15.07 57.55 0.81
CA ALA A 553 14.92 58.98 0.54
C ALA A 553 15.55 59.79 1.68
N ASP A 554 16.02 61.00 1.38
CA ASP A 554 16.56 61.94 2.36
C ASP A 554 17.66 61.38 3.28
N GLY A 555 18.46 60.44 2.76
CA GLY A 555 19.53 59.82 3.54
C GLY A 555 19.08 58.71 4.50
N ALA A 556 17.79 58.37 4.52
CA ALA A 556 17.22 57.39 5.45
C ALA A 556 16.54 56.21 4.71
N SER A 557 16.93 54.99 5.11
CA SER A 557 16.30 53.74 4.68
C SER A 557 15.04 53.46 5.50
N ARG A 558 13.97 53.04 4.82
CA ARG A 558 12.68 52.73 5.43
C ARG A 558 12.05 51.53 4.75
N MET A 559 11.23 50.78 5.46
CA MET A 559 10.35 49.77 4.88
C MET A 559 9.02 50.41 4.50
N LEU A 560 8.45 49.97 3.40
CA LEU A 560 7.20 50.44 2.80
C LEU A 560 6.24 49.26 2.69
N ASP A 561 5.03 49.36 3.24
CA ASP A 561 3.98 48.36 2.98
C ASP A 561 3.19 48.65 1.71
N ARG A 562 2.33 47.70 1.30
CA ARG A 562 1.54 47.81 0.07
C ARG A 562 0.54 48.97 0.06
N ASP A 563 0.22 49.57 1.21
CA ASP A 563 -0.69 50.71 1.32
C ASP A 563 0.06 52.06 1.29
N GLY A 564 1.39 52.02 1.19
CA GLY A 564 2.23 53.22 1.14
C GLY A 564 2.68 53.71 2.52
N LYS A 565 2.43 52.95 3.59
CA LYS A 565 2.85 53.32 4.94
C LYS A 565 4.32 52.92 5.16
N THR A 566 5.05 53.82 5.81
CA THR A 566 6.50 53.70 6.02
C THR A 566 6.87 53.34 7.45
N TYR A 567 7.98 52.61 7.60
CA TYR A 567 8.58 52.21 8.88
C TYR A 567 10.08 52.49 8.82
N ASP A 568 10.57 53.40 9.66
CA ASP A 568 11.97 53.79 9.64
C ASP A 568 12.87 52.67 10.14
N LEU A 569 14.01 52.47 9.46
CA LEU A 569 15.04 51.55 9.90
C LEU A 569 16.14 52.31 10.66
N PRO A 570 16.79 51.67 11.66
CA PRO A 570 17.96 52.24 12.32
C PRO A 570 19.06 52.65 11.33
N ALA A 571 19.56 53.88 11.47
CA ALA A 571 20.64 54.41 10.63
C ALA A 571 21.97 53.64 10.74
N SER A 572 22.10 52.75 11.74
CA SER A 572 23.24 51.85 11.92
C SER A 572 23.22 50.62 11.02
N PHE A 573 22.11 50.37 10.31
CA PHE A 573 22.01 49.25 9.38
C PHE A 573 22.66 49.64 8.06
N PHE A 574 23.66 48.87 7.65
CA PHE A 574 24.28 49.02 6.34
C PHE A 574 23.37 48.45 5.25
N GLU A 575 22.80 47.27 5.53
CA GLU A 575 21.86 46.58 4.65
C GLU A 575 20.80 45.87 5.49
N ALA A 576 19.58 45.84 4.98
CA ALA A 576 18.44 45.15 5.59
C ALA A 576 17.60 44.45 4.51
N GLN A 577 17.22 43.20 4.77
CA GLN A 577 16.45 42.36 3.84
C GLN A 577 15.23 41.79 4.55
N VAL A 578 14.06 41.86 3.93
CA VAL A 578 12.83 41.30 4.49
C VAL A 578 12.91 39.77 4.47
N VAL A 579 12.74 39.14 5.63
CA VAL A 579 12.78 37.68 5.80
C VAL A 579 11.47 37.11 6.33
N ALA A 580 10.56 37.95 6.81
CA ALA A 580 9.20 37.60 7.18
C ALA A 580 8.32 38.85 7.13
N PRO A 581 6.98 38.73 7.15
CA PRO A 581 6.11 39.88 7.32
C PRO A 581 6.48 40.68 8.58
N GLY A 582 6.91 41.93 8.41
CA GLY A 582 7.30 42.81 9.52
C GLY A 582 8.72 42.60 10.08
N VAL A 583 9.50 41.67 9.53
CA VAL A 583 10.84 41.32 10.05
C VAL A 583 11.91 41.40 8.97
N VAL A 584 13.03 42.03 9.31
CA VAL A 584 14.23 42.08 8.46
C VAL A 584 15.41 41.38 9.11
N ARG A 585 16.25 40.77 8.29
CA ARG A 585 17.64 40.50 8.66
C ARG A 585 18.51 41.70 8.31
N PHE A 586 19.51 42.02 9.12
CA PHE A 586 20.37 43.19 8.90
C PHE A 586 21.84 42.90 9.16
N ILE A 587 22.72 43.66 8.49
CA ILE A 587 24.16 43.75 8.78
C ILE A 587 24.54 45.20 9.11
N LYS A 588 25.59 45.38 9.92
CA LYS A 588 26.06 46.71 10.37
C LYS A 588 27.20 47.28 9.53
N THR A 589 27.88 46.47 8.73
CA THR A 589 29.01 46.88 7.89
C THR A 589 29.00 46.13 6.55
N ALA A 590 29.71 46.67 5.56
CA ALA A 590 29.88 46.05 4.25
C ALA A 590 30.97 44.95 4.21
N ALA A 591 31.52 44.55 5.37
CA ALA A 591 32.63 43.61 5.39
C ALA A 591 32.17 42.19 5.01
N GLU A 592 32.98 41.49 4.24
CA GLU A 592 32.71 40.08 3.89
C GLU A 592 32.58 39.23 5.16
N GLY A 593 31.52 38.42 5.24
CA GLY A 593 31.21 37.60 6.41
C GLY A 593 30.66 38.36 7.62
N SER A 594 30.21 39.61 7.44
CA SER A 594 29.51 40.35 8.50
C SER A 594 28.30 39.57 9.01
N PRO A 595 28.14 39.40 10.33
CA PRO A 595 27.06 38.58 10.86
C PRO A 595 25.71 39.28 10.72
N TRP A 596 24.68 38.47 10.48
CA TRP A 596 23.29 38.89 10.39
C TRP A 596 22.64 38.96 11.77
N GLY A 597 21.81 39.97 11.98
CA GLY A 597 20.87 40.08 13.10
C GLY A 597 19.42 40.09 12.62
N LEU A 598 18.45 40.06 13.55
CA LEU A 598 17.02 40.13 13.25
C LEU A 598 16.36 41.33 13.91
N TYR A 599 15.49 42.03 13.18
CA TYR A 599 14.82 43.23 13.64
C TYR A 599 13.35 43.25 13.22
N ASP A 600 12.46 43.47 14.18
CA ASP A 600 11.04 43.76 13.96
C ASP A 600 10.88 45.27 13.74
N PHE A 601 10.67 45.67 12.49
CA PHE A 601 10.54 47.09 12.14
C PHE A 601 9.14 47.65 12.38
N ILE A 602 8.15 46.79 12.62
CA ILE A 602 6.80 47.23 13.01
C ILE A 602 6.79 47.62 14.49
N ALA A 603 7.40 46.79 15.33
CA ALA A 603 7.54 47.04 16.77
C ALA A 603 8.73 47.95 17.11
N GLY A 604 9.64 48.17 16.15
CA GLY A 604 10.87 48.95 16.36
C GLY A 604 11.87 48.25 17.29
N LYS A 605 11.93 46.91 17.28
CA LYS A 605 12.64 46.10 18.28
C LYS A 605 13.65 45.15 17.64
N GLU A 606 14.87 45.11 18.18
CA GLU A 606 15.85 44.07 17.87
C GLU A 606 15.39 42.73 18.47
N ILE A 607 15.19 41.74 17.59
CA ILE A 607 14.80 40.37 17.96
C ILE A 607 16.05 39.59 18.38
N ALA A 608 17.10 39.66 17.56
CA ALA A 608 18.36 38.99 17.83
C ALA A 608 19.54 39.84 17.35
N PRO A 609 20.66 39.86 18.11
CA PRO A 609 21.85 40.61 17.72
C PRO A 609 22.50 40.03 16.46
N ALA A 610 23.37 40.82 15.85
CA ALA A 610 24.14 40.45 14.67
C ALA A 610 25.23 39.41 15.01
N GLU A 611 24.84 38.14 15.08
CA GLU A 611 25.70 37.01 15.49
C GLU A 611 25.59 35.79 14.55
N TYR A 612 24.60 35.76 13.66
CA TYR A 612 24.37 34.64 12.75
C TYR A 612 25.29 34.76 11.55
N ALA A 613 25.88 33.64 11.12
CA ALA A 613 26.59 33.59 9.84
C ALA A 613 25.60 33.74 8.68
N ASP A 614 24.40 33.16 8.80
CA ASP A 614 23.28 33.34 7.87
C ASP A 614 21.94 33.05 8.56
N ILE A 615 20.87 33.69 8.07
CA ILE A 615 19.49 33.45 8.49
C ILE A 615 18.62 33.45 7.24
N GLY A 616 17.98 32.31 6.96
CA GLY A 616 17.09 32.16 5.82
C GLY A 616 15.77 32.92 5.97
N VAL A 617 14.95 32.80 4.93
CA VAL A 617 13.58 33.34 4.90
C VAL A 617 12.67 32.50 5.81
N PHE A 618 11.82 33.17 6.58
CA PHE A 618 10.85 32.53 7.44
C PHE A 618 9.62 32.08 6.64
N GLN A 619 9.27 30.81 6.82
CA GLN A 619 8.03 30.22 6.36
C GLN A 619 7.38 29.51 7.55
N ASP A 620 6.08 29.70 7.73
CA ASP A 620 5.30 29.18 8.86
C ASP A 620 5.91 29.48 10.25
N GLY A 621 6.55 30.66 10.35
CA GLY A 621 7.15 31.17 11.58
C GLY A 621 8.54 30.60 11.91
N GLN A 622 9.15 29.82 11.03
CA GLN A 622 10.46 29.19 11.25
C GLN A 622 11.40 29.41 10.07
N ALA A 623 12.71 29.43 10.31
CA ALA A 623 13.74 29.54 9.26
C ALA A 623 14.98 28.71 9.60
N VAL A 624 15.72 28.29 8.58
CA VAL A 624 17.07 27.75 8.76
C VAL A 624 18.00 28.90 9.16
N ALA A 625 18.82 28.69 10.17
CA ALA A 625 19.86 29.64 10.56
C ALA A 625 21.18 28.93 10.82
N SER A 626 22.27 29.63 10.55
CA SER A 626 23.63 29.12 10.66
C SER A 626 24.47 30.00 11.56
N MET A 627 25.21 29.39 12.47
CA MET A 627 26.32 30.04 13.18
C MET A 627 27.65 29.81 12.46
N GLY A 628 27.68 29.08 11.34
CA GLY A 628 28.88 28.71 10.58
C GLY A 628 28.87 27.24 10.14
N PRO A 629 29.97 26.73 9.56
CA PRO A 629 30.08 25.35 9.11
C PRO A 629 29.75 24.35 10.23
N ASP A 630 28.93 23.34 9.95
CA ASP A 630 28.45 22.33 10.92
C ASP A 630 27.76 22.92 12.17
N ARG A 631 27.27 24.16 12.08
CA ARG A 631 26.50 24.83 13.13
C ARG A 631 25.18 25.38 12.58
N VAL A 632 24.45 24.53 11.87
CA VAL A 632 23.14 24.83 11.29
C VAL A 632 22.03 24.31 12.21
N GLY A 633 20.92 25.05 12.28
CA GLY A 633 19.72 24.69 13.02
C GLY A 633 18.49 25.40 12.47
N VAL A 634 17.40 25.39 13.24
CA VAL A 634 16.14 26.05 12.90
C VAL A 634 15.77 27.01 14.01
N VAL A 635 15.42 28.24 13.66
CA VAL A 635 14.98 29.31 14.58
C VAL A 635 13.54 29.71 14.33
N ASP A 636 12.85 30.17 15.37
CA ASP A 636 11.55 30.84 15.27
C ASP A 636 11.70 32.37 15.05
N LEU A 637 10.58 33.05 14.79
CA LEU A 637 10.51 34.50 14.59
C LEU A 637 10.94 35.33 15.82
N GLN A 638 11.12 34.71 16.99
CA GLN A 638 11.65 35.35 18.19
C GLN A 638 13.17 35.12 18.33
N GLY A 639 13.81 34.48 17.35
CA GLY A 639 15.24 34.16 17.36
C GLY A 639 15.58 32.98 18.28
N LYS A 640 14.60 32.21 18.74
CA LYS A 640 14.83 31.04 19.58
C LYS A 640 15.07 29.80 18.72
N TRP A 641 16.11 29.04 19.04
CA TRP A 641 16.39 27.76 18.38
C TRP A 641 15.32 26.71 18.70
N ILE A 642 14.63 26.25 17.66
CA ILE A 642 13.74 25.08 17.67
C ILE A 642 14.56 23.81 17.51
N VAL A 643 15.44 23.79 16.51
CA VAL A 643 16.48 22.76 16.34
C VAL A 643 17.82 23.44 16.63
N PRO A 644 18.61 22.98 17.64
CA PRO A 644 19.87 23.60 18.01
C PRO A 644 20.88 23.68 16.85
N PRO A 645 21.80 24.68 16.84
CA PRO A 645 22.80 24.86 15.79
C PRO A 645 23.99 23.91 15.95
N SER A 646 23.73 22.61 15.85
CA SER A 646 24.72 21.52 16.01
C SER A 646 24.67 20.52 14.86
N HIS A 647 24.19 20.95 13.69
CA HIS A 647 23.91 20.10 12.54
C HIS A 647 24.62 20.60 11.29
N HIS A 648 24.79 19.72 10.31
CA HIS A 648 25.42 20.07 9.03
C HIS A 648 24.52 20.99 8.21
N GLY A 649 23.23 20.65 8.15
CA GLY A 649 22.23 21.33 7.35
C GLY A 649 20.82 20.97 7.81
N ALA A 650 19.86 21.81 7.44
CA ALA A 650 18.44 21.57 7.67
C ALA A 650 17.66 21.95 6.41
N GLU A 651 16.66 21.15 6.07
CA GLU A 651 15.80 21.30 4.90
C GLU A 651 14.34 21.20 5.36
N ARG A 652 13.49 22.09 4.85
CA ARG A 652 12.06 22.06 5.16
C ARG A 652 11.39 20.94 4.37
N VAL A 653 10.63 20.10 5.08
CA VAL A 653 9.83 19.02 4.49
C VAL A 653 8.38 19.46 4.35
N ALA A 654 7.80 19.99 5.43
CA ALA A 654 6.45 20.55 5.47
C ALA A 654 6.46 21.82 6.35
N ALA A 655 5.29 22.46 6.51
CA ALA A 655 5.15 23.74 7.20
C ALA A 655 6.00 23.85 8.48
N GLN A 656 6.00 22.84 9.35
CA GLN A 656 6.83 22.83 10.56
C GLN A 656 7.56 21.50 10.79
N VAL A 657 7.91 20.81 9.70
CA VAL A 657 8.65 19.55 9.75
C VAL A 657 9.94 19.67 8.95
N TRP A 658 11.04 19.24 9.54
CA TRP A 658 12.39 19.49 9.05
C TRP A 658 13.17 18.20 8.90
N LYS A 659 13.89 18.05 7.78
CA LYS A 659 14.93 17.06 7.61
C LYS A 659 16.26 17.68 8.02
N VAL A 660 16.91 17.12 9.03
CA VAL A 660 18.12 17.65 9.63
C VAL A 660 19.27 16.66 9.43
N GLN A 661 20.41 17.15 8.96
CA GLN A 661 21.58 16.36 8.60
C GLN A 661 22.64 16.36 9.72
N GLN A 662 23.22 15.20 10.00
CA GLN A 662 24.20 15.04 11.07
C GLN A 662 25.50 15.80 10.77
N ALA A 663 26.01 16.54 11.76
CA ALA A 663 27.29 17.27 11.69
C ALA A 663 28.51 16.32 11.66
N GLY A 664 29.65 16.84 11.19
CA GLY A 664 30.95 16.14 11.22
C GLY A 664 31.37 15.55 9.88
N PRO A 665 32.56 14.93 9.80
CA PRO A 665 33.13 14.43 8.56
C PRO A 665 32.34 13.24 8.01
N GLN A 666 32.06 13.24 6.71
CA GLN A 666 31.38 12.14 6.00
C GLN A 666 32.14 11.73 4.74
N LYS A 667 32.13 10.44 4.42
CA LYS A 667 32.75 9.91 3.19
C LYS A 667 31.87 10.09 1.96
N GLU A 668 30.56 9.97 2.13
CA GLU A 668 29.55 10.04 1.06
C GLU A 668 28.49 11.08 1.43
N GLU A 669 28.59 12.28 0.87
CA GLU A 669 27.74 13.41 1.26
C GLU A 669 26.25 13.12 1.01
N TYR A 670 25.92 12.44 -0.10
CA TYR A 670 24.56 12.03 -0.44
C TYR A 670 23.97 10.97 0.50
N ARG A 671 24.80 10.30 1.30
CA ARG A 671 24.37 9.35 2.36
C ARG A 671 24.52 9.90 3.76
N ARG A 672 24.85 11.19 3.92
CA ARG A 672 24.96 11.83 5.24
C ARG A 672 23.72 11.49 6.08
N PRO A 673 23.88 10.92 7.29
CA PRO A 673 22.74 10.56 8.11
C PRO A 673 21.83 11.74 8.36
N ALA A 674 20.53 11.55 8.19
CA ALA A 674 19.53 12.57 8.44
C ALA A 674 18.42 12.05 9.35
N ALA A 675 17.71 12.95 10.01
CA ALA A 675 16.56 12.66 10.86
C ALA A 675 15.45 13.71 10.62
N VAL A 676 14.20 13.34 10.90
CA VAL A 676 13.06 14.26 10.82
C VAL A 676 12.77 14.87 12.19
N PHE A 677 12.53 16.18 12.25
CA PHE A 677 12.20 16.94 13.45
C PHE A 677 10.87 17.68 13.25
N ASN A 678 10.08 17.79 14.32
CA ASN A 678 8.83 18.53 14.30
C ASN A 678 8.99 19.99 14.78
N ALA A 679 7.86 20.69 14.84
CA ALA A 679 7.77 22.11 15.19
C ALA A 679 8.29 22.45 16.60
N GLN A 680 8.36 21.47 17.50
CA GLN A 680 8.85 21.64 18.87
C GLN A 680 10.31 21.20 19.03
N GLY A 681 11.00 20.85 17.94
CA GLY A 681 12.38 20.37 17.98
C GLY A 681 12.50 18.91 18.43
N ARG A 682 11.40 18.15 18.49
CA ARG A 682 11.43 16.72 18.81
C ARG A 682 11.82 15.93 17.57
N ALA A 683 12.85 15.08 17.69
CA ALA A 683 13.17 14.11 16.66
C ALA A 683 12.04 13.07 16.52
N LEU A 684 11.48 12.95 15.32
CA LEU A 684 10.45 11.98 14.94
C LEU A 684 11.06 10.67 14.42
N THR A 685 12.29 10.72 13.92
CA THR A 685 13.07 9.56 13.48
C THR A 685 14.47 9.58 14.10
N GLY A 686 15.17 8.44 14.06
CA GLY A 686 16.62 8.43 14.30
C GLY A 686 17.40 8.97 13.10
N PHE A 687 18.69 9.28 13.30
CA PHE A 687 19.61 9.61 12.21
C PHE A 687 19.92 8.36 11.37
N ARG A 688 19.60 8.39 10.08
CA ARG A 688 19.72 7.25 9.17
C ARG A 688 20.42 7.64 7.87
N PRO A 689 21.43 6.86 7.41
CA PRO A 689 22.03 7.07 6.10
C PRO A 689 21.02 6.87 4.97
N GLY A 690 20.96 7.79 4.01
CA GLY A 690 20.06 7.67 2.85
C GLY A 690 18.57 7.82 3.19
N LEU A 691 18.22 8.48 4.30
CA LEU A 691 16.83 8.75 4.66
C LEU A 691 16.16 9.63 3.59
N ALA A 692 15.21 9.03 2.87
CA ALA A 692 14.31 9.73 1.97
C ALA A 692 13.13 10.27 2.77
N VAL A 693 12.68 11.48 2.45
CA VAL A 693 11.51 12.10 3.06
C VAL A 693 10.68 12.71 1.94
N GLY A 694 9.38 12.42 1.92
CA GLY A 694 8.43 12.94 0.94
C GLY A 694 7.12 13.33 1.62
N VAL A 695 6.37 14.21 0.97
CA VAL A 695 5.05 14.66 1.41
C VAL A 695 4.03 14.20 0.38
N ASP A 696 2.99 13.53 0.85
CA ASP A 696 1.85 13.10 0.03
C ASP A 696 0.87 14.26 -0.20
N ASP A 697 -0.05 14.12 -1.16
CA ASP A 697 -1.02 15.17 -1.54
C ASP A 697 -1.91 15.66 -0.38
N ASP A 698 -2.10 14.84 0.66
CA ASP A 698 -2.88 15.19 1.86
C ASP A 698 -2.04 15.83 2.98
N GLY A 699 -0.76 16.07 2.73
CA GLY A 699 0.21 16.63 3.68
C GLY A 699 0.89 15.61 4.58
N THR A 700 0.53 14.31 4.51
CA THR A 700 1.18 13.26 5.30
C THR A 700 2.63 13.10 4.86
N ILE A 701 3.52 12.83 5.80
CA ILE A 701 4.96 12.77 5.55
C ILE A 701 5.43 11.32 5.64
N ALA A 702 5.96 10.79 4.54
CA ALA A 702 6.62 9.49 4.52
C ALA A 702 8.13 9.71 4.67
N ALA A 703 8.74 9.05 5.65
CA ALA A 703 10.18 9.05 5.81
C ALA A 703 10.68 7.59 5.81
N GLY A 704 11.83 7.30 5.20
CA GLY A 704 12.35 5.95 5.24
C GLY A 704 13.63 5.71 4.47
N ASP A 705 14.23 4.56 4.74
CA ASP A 705 15.35 3.99 4.01
C ASP A 705 14.98 2.56 3.54
N GLU A 706 15.95 1.80 3.06
CA GLU A 706 15.73 0.41 2.60
C GLU A 706 15.32 -0.55 3.73
N LYS A 707 15.55 -0.19 5.00
CA LYS A 707 15.38 -1.05 6.18
C LYS A 707 14.21 -0.62 7.07
N GLN A 708 13.85 0.65 7.08
CA GLN A 708 12.87 1.20 8.02
C GLN A 708 12.11 2.36 7.40
N ARG A 709 10.83 2.43 7.72
CA ARG A 709 9.92 3.47 7.24
C ARG A 709 9.08 4.02 8.38
N TRP A 710 8.73 5.29 8.27
CA TRP A 710 7.87 6.04 9.16
C TRP A 710 6.78 6.71 8.36
N VAL A 711 5.58 6.74 8.93
CA VAL A 711 4.50 7.63 8.51
C VAL A 711 4.32 8.67 9.60
N ILE A 712 4.41 9.93 9.21
CA ILE A 712 4.39 11.10 10.08
C ILE A 712 3.17 11.94 9.72
N SER A 713 2.41 12.38 10.72
CA SER A 713 1.24 13.25 10.51
C SER A 713 1.65 14.59 9.88
N PRO A 714 0.77 15.27 9.11
CA PRO A 714 1.10 16.54 8.44
C PRO A 714 1.63 17.63 9.40
N ASP A 715 1.18 17.63 10.64
CA ASP A 715 1.57 18.55 11.71
C ASP A 715 2.80 18.08 12.51
N GLY A 716 3.35 16.89 12.24
CA GLY A 716 4.46 16.30 12.97
C GLY A 716 4.14 15.92 14.43
N ALA A 717 2.87 15.79 14.79
CA ALA A 717 2.43 15.37 16.12
C ALA A 717 2.68 13.88 16.38
N ASP A 718 2.50 13.03 15.36
CA ASP A 718 2.66 11.58 15.45
C ASP A 718 3.65 11.07 14.40
N ALA A 719 4.47 10.10 14.79
CA ALA A 719 5.39 9.39 13.92
C ALA A 719 5.32 7.90 14.23
N VAL A 720 4.84 7.12 13.27
CA VAL A 720 4.65 5.67 13.42
C VAL A 720 5.79 4.95 12.71
N ASP A 721 6.63 4.26 13.47
CA ASP A 721 7.63 3.31 12.95
C ASP A 721 6.92 2.07 12.39
N MET A 722 7.16 1.76 11.12
CA MET A 722 6.42 0.76 10.36
C MET A 722 7.14 -0.59 10.24
N GLN A 723 8.13 -0.89 11.10
CA GLN A 723 8.88 -2.17 11.18
C GLN A 723 8.27 -3.35 10.40
N ASP A 724 8.85 -3.67 9.24
CA ASP A 724 8.47 -4.80 8.36
C ASP A 724 6.95 -4.96 8.12
N THR A 725 6.24 -3.83 8.05
CA THR A 725 4.78 -3.75 7.87
C THR A 725 4.48 -3.07 6.54
N ASP A 726 3.77 -3.77 5.66
CA ASP A 726 3.21 -3.15 4.47
C ASP A 726 2.08 -2.22 4.88
N TYR A 727 2.03 -1.04 4.27
CA TYR A 727 0.97 -0.09 4.56
C TYR A 727 0.40 0.55 3.30
N MET A 728 -0.86 0.93 3.40
CA MET A 728 -1.59 1.60 2.33
C MET A 728 -2.52 2.63 2.96
N ARG A 729 -2.38 3.89 2.54
CA ARG A 729 -3.26 4.97 2.99
C ARG A 729 -4.58 4.90 2.24
N LEU A 730 -5.67 5.09 2.96
CA LEU A 730 -7.05 4.96 2.52
C LEU A 730 -7.84 6.12 3.13
N GLY A 731 -7.55 7.36 2.70
CA GLY A 731 -8.12 8.58 3.29
C GLY A 731 -7.76 8.66 4.77
N ASP A 732 -8.73 8.89 5.65
CA ASP A 732 -8.50 8.96 7.11
C ASP A 732 -7.91 7.66 7.72
N TRP A 733 -7.99 6.53 7.01
CA TRP A 733 -7.50 5.23 7.48
C TRP A 733 -6.15 4.85 6.88
N THR A 734 -5.30 4.20 7.66
CA THR A 734 -4.10 3.52 7.20
C THR A 734 -4.26 2.03 7.39
N LEU A 735 -4.24 1.27 6.29
CA LEU A 735 -4.18 -0.19 6.33
C LEU A 735 -2.74 -0.61 6.65
N GLN A 736 -2.57 -1.46 7.65
CA GLN A 736 -1.31 -2.05 8.09
C GLN A 736 -1.38 -3.57 7.95
N ARG A 737 -0.37 -4.17 7.33
CA ARG A 737 -0.24 -5.62 7.16
C ARG A 737 1.13 -6.05 7.69
N ARG A 738 1.11 -6.68 8.86
CA ARG A 738 2.33 -7.18 9.50
C ARG A 738 2.65 -8.57 8.99
N ALA A 739 3.91 -8.81 8.63
CA ALA A 739 4.37 -10.16 8.34
C ALA A 739 4.24 -11.08 9.58
N PRO A 740 4.11 -12.41 9.39
CA PRO A 740 4.20 -13.35 10.50
C PRO A 740 5.51 -13.19 11.27
N ARG A 741 5.44 -13.30 12.60
CA ARG A 741 6.62 -13.18 13.47
C ARG A 741 6.84 -14.46 14.26
N SER A 742 8.08 -14.89 14.37
CA SER A 742 8.45 -16.09 15.10
C SER A 742 9.23 -15.74 16.37
N GLY A 743 8.87 -16.36 17.48
CA GLY A 743 9.54 -16.25 18.77
C GLY A 743 9.50 -17.58 19.51
N TYR A 744 9.91 -17.59 20.76
CA TYR A 744 9.94 -18.81 21.57
C TYR A 744 9.30 -18.60 22.94
N LEU A 745 8.42 -19.52 23.31
CA LEU A 745 7.67 -19.52 24.56
C LEU A 745 8.27 -20.50 25.56
N ASP A 746 8.27 -20.10 26.82
CA ASP A 746 8.53 -21.01 27.94
C ASP A 746 7.27 -21.80 28.34
N SER A 747 7.43 -22.74 29.28
CA SER A 747 6.33 -23.55 29.81
C SER A 747 5.23 -22.77 30.55
N GLN A 748 5.46 -21.49 30.88
CA GLN A 748 4.47 -20.61 31.51
C GLN A 748 3.70 -19.75 30.48
N GLY A 749 4.03 -19.87 29.20
CA GLY A 749 3.44 -19.08 28.12
C GLY A 749 4.03 -17.68 28.02
N GLN A 750 5.21 -17.45 28.59
CA GLN A 750 5.95 -16.18 28.48
C GLN A 750 6.96 -16.26 27.33
N TRP A 751 7.20 -15.13 26.66
CA TRP A 751 8.21 -15.04 25.60
C TRP A 751 9.61 -15.10 26.20
N GLN A 752 10.28 -16.24 26.06
CA GLN A 752 11.71 -16.37 26.38
C GLN A 752 12.57 -15.67 25.33
N ILE A 753 12.16 -15.75 24.07
CA ILE A 753 12.73 -14.99 22.96
C ILE A 753 11.58 -14.31 22.23
N ALA A 754 11.60 -12.98 22.17
CA ALA A 754 10.51 -12.18 21.63
C ALA A 754 10.26 -12.46 20.13
N PRO A 755 8.99 -12.35 19.65
CA PRO A 755 8.66 -12.52 18.24
C PRO A 755 9.35 -11.48 17.35
N GLN A 756 10.01 -11.93 16.30
CA GLN A 756 10.67 -11.09 15.30
C GLN A 756 10.31 -11.53 13.88
N ALA A 757 10.50 -10.63 12.90
CA ALA A 757 10.33 -10.94 11.48
C ALA A 757 11.48 -11.84 11.00
N ALA A 758 11.38 -13.13 11.29
CA ALA A 758 12.37 -14.13 10.93
C ALA A 758 11.72 -15.51 10.75
N THR A 759 12.36 -16.32 9.91
CA THR A 759 12.12 -17.75 9.86
C THR A 759 12.89 -18.41 11.00
N ALA A 760 12.17 -19.05 11.91
CA ALA A 760 12.75 -19.71 13.07
C ALA A 760 12.45 -21.22 13.01
N GLY A 761 13.42 -22.03 13.39
CA GLY A 761 13.29 -23.48 13.50
C GLY A 761 13.12 -23.94 14.95
N THR A 762 12.59 -25.14 15.15
CA THR A 762 12.44 -25.75 16.48
C THR A 762 13.78 -25.98 17.19
N PHE A 763 13.82 -25.66 18.50
CA PHE A 763 14.94 -26.00 19.39
C PHE A 763 15.07 -27.52 19.52
N ARG A 764 16.28 -28.04 19.31
CA ARG A 764 16.59 -29.47 19.47
C ARG A 764 18.07 -29.72 19.79
N GLY A 765 18.38 -30.95 20.19
CA GLY A 765 19.73 -31.41 20.51
C GLY A 765 20.17 -31.08 21.94
N GLN A 766 21.38 -31.53 22.31
CA GLN A 766 22.00 -31.23 23.60
C GLN A 766 23.44 -30.72 23.37
N PRO A 767 23.75 -29.44 23.70
CA PRO A 767 22.83 -28.39 24.18
C PRO A 767 21.80 -27.97 23.10
N ALA A 768 20.64 -27.49 23.54
CA ALA A 768 19.55 -27.11 22.65
C ALA A 768 19.94 -25.94 21.74
N ARG A 769 19.65 -26.07 20.44
CA ARG A 769 19.92 -25.05 19.43
C ARG A 769 18.75 -24.91 18.49
N ALA A 770 18.59 -23.72 17.92
CA ALA A 770 17.64 -23.46 16.86
C ALA A 770 18.32 -22.71 15.70
N LEU A 771 17.80 -22.94 14.49
CA LEU A 771 18.16 -22.16 13.32
C LEU A 771 17.25 -20.92 13.26
N LEU A 772 17.85 -19.75 13.06
CA LEU A 772 17.14 -18.49 12.91
C LEU A 772 17.67 -17.76 11.68
N THR A 773 16.77 -17.42 10.75
CA THR A 773 17.09 -16.74 9.49
C THR A 773 16.25 -15.47 9.38
N GLY A 774 16.89 -14.31 9.37
CA GLY A 774 16.25 -12.99 9.26
C GLY A 774 17.23 -11.94 8.71
N GLU A 775 17.04 -10.66 9.03
CA GLU A 775 17.85 -9.54 8.49
C GLU A 775 19.37 -9.71 8.74
N GLY A 776 19.75 -10.36 9.84
CA GLY A 776 21.15 -10.67 10.17
C GLY A 776 21.74 -11.90 9.47
N GLY A 777 21.03 -12.49 8.51
CA GLY A 777 21.38 -13.77 7.88
C GLY A 777 20.98 -14.98 8.73
N ALA A 778 21.34 -16.17 8.25
CA ALA A 778 21.10 -17.42 8.97
C ALA A 778 22.11 -17.60 10.11
N ARG A 779 21.63 -18.03 11.28
CA ARG A 779 22.45 -18.24 12.48
C ARG A 779 21.90 -19.38 13.33
N LEU A 780 22.79 -20.06 14.02
CA LEU A 780 22.42 -20.93 15.14
C LEU A 780 22.37 -20.11 16.42
N ILE A 781 21.29 -20.26 17.18
CA ILE A 781 21.09 -19.60 18.47
C ILE A 781 21.04 -20.62 19.61
N ASP A 782 21.42 -20.18 20.80
CA ASP A 782 21.12 -20.88 22.05
C ASP A 782 19.72 -20.53 22.58
N ASP A 783 19.35 -21.12 23.72
CA ASP A 783 18.04 -20.95 24.36
C ASP A 783 17.80 -19.54 24.93
N GLN A 784 18.82 -18.68 24.99
CA GLN A 784 18.70 -17.26 25.33
C GLN A 784 18.61 -16.37 24.08
N GLY A 785 18.63 -16.96 22.89
CA GLY A 785 18.60 -16.24 21.61
C GLY A 785 19.95 -15.67 21.19
N GLN A 786 21.05 -16.00 21.90
CA GLN A 786 22.38 -15.53 21.53
C GLN A 786 22.90 -16.31 20.32
N ALA A 787 23.44 -15.59 19.33
CA ALA A 787 24.03 -16.19 18.16
C ALA A 787 25.32 -16.93 18.52
N LEU A 788 25.34 -18.25 18.30
CA LEU A 788 26.51 -19.11 18.51
C LEU A 788 27.39 -19.16 17.25
N VAL A 789 26.74 -19.21 16.08
CA VAL A 789 27.40 -19.33 14.77
C VAL A 789 26.59 -18.55 13.75
N THR A 790 27.25 -17.67 13.00
CA THR A 790 26.69 -17.05 11.80
C THR A 790 27.00 -17.91 10.58
N LEU A 791 25.97 -18.24 9.82
CA LEU A 791 26.05 -19.13 8.67
C LEU A 791 26.18 -18.31 7.37
N PRO A 792 26.88 -18.83 6.35
CA PRO A 792 27.02 -18.14 5.07
C PRO A 792 25.67 -18.01 4.34
N THR A 793 25.60 -17.11 3.36
CA THR A 793 24.38 -16.88 2.56
C THR A 793 23.90 -18.15 1.85
N GLY A 794 22.59 -18.29 1.75
CA GLY A 794 21.89 -19.44 1.16
C GLY A 794 20.54 -19.68 1.86
N GLU A 795 19.74 -20.60 1.34
CA GLU A 795 18.49 -21.03 1.95
C GLU A 795 18.78 -22.13 2.96
N TRP A 796 18.50 -21.88 4.23
CA TRP A 796 18.84 -22.79 5.32
C TRP A 796 17.63 -23.49 5.89
N SER A 797 17.79 -24.79 6.18
CA SER A 797 16.81 -25.59 6.89
C SER A 797 17.49 -26.55 7.86
N TRP A 798 16.72 -27.02 8.85
CA TRP A 798 17.11 -28.13 9.71
C TRP A 798 15.92 -29.09 9.78
N PRO A 799 15.81 -30.06 8.87
CA PRO A 799 14.70 -31.02 8.86
C PRO A 799 14.69 -31.88 10.13
N GLU A 800 13.51 -32.35 10.53
CA GLU A 800 13.36 -33.23 11.70
C GLU A 800 14.18 -34.52 11.52
N GLY A 801 14.87 -34.94 12.57
CA GLY A 801 15.75 -36.11 12.54
C GLY A 801 16.96 -36.03 11.60
N SER A 802 17.32 -34.84 11.08
CA SER A 802 18.58 -34.64 10.34
C SER A 802 19.76 -34.39 11.30
N ASP A 803 20.87 -35.08 11.06
CA ASP A 803 22.12 -34.96 11.83
C ASP A 803 22.95 -33.70 11.45
N ALA A 804 22.50 -32.95 10.45
CA ALA A 804 23.15 -31.76 9.94
C ALA A 804 22.12 -30.69 9.50
N LEU A 805 22.57 -29.43 9.49
CA LEU A 805 21.89 -28.33 8.83
C LEU A 805 22.05 -28.46 7.32
N LEU A 806 21.03 -28.06 6.57
CA LEU A 806 21.03 -28.05 5.11
C LEU A 806 21.08 -26.62 4.62
N ARG A 807 21.94 -26.35 3.63
CA ARG A 807 21.96 -25.10 2.88
C ARG A 807 21.77 -25.39 1.40
N HIS A 808 20.70 -24.85 0.83
CA HIS A 808 20.47 -24.83 -0.61
C HIS A 808 20.94 -23.51 -1.21
N TYR A 809 21.66 -23.57 -2.33
CA TYR A 809 22.17 -22.39 -3.03
C TYR A 809 22.51 -22.70 -4.49
N TYR A 810 22.70 -21.67 -5.30
CA TYR A 810 23.13 -21.78 -6.69
C TYR A 810 24.60 -21.36 -6.87
N THR A 811 25.33 -22.10 -7.71
CA THR A 811 26.66 -21.74 -8.19
C THR A 811 26.68 -21.80 -9.72
N GLY A 812 26.62 -20.63 -10.38
CA GLY A 812 26.27 -20.56 -11.79
C GLY A 812 24.86 -21.11 -12.03
N ASN A 813 24.70 -22.02 -12.99
CA ASN A 813 23.42 -22.69 -13.27
C ASN A 813 23.26 -24.04 -12.53
N ARG A 814 24.13 -24.32 -11.55
CA ARG A 814 24.06 -25.56 -10.75
C ARG A 814 23.45 -25.29 -9.39
N GLU A 815 22.40 -26.04 -9.06
CA GLU A 815 21.87 -26.11 -7.70
C GLU A 815 22.79 -26.97 -6.83
N MET A 816 22.95 -26.59 -5.56
CA MET A 816 23.82 -27.28 -4.60
C MET A 816 23.13 -27.41 -3.25
N THR A 817 23.38 -28.52 -2.56
CA THR A 817 23.00 -28.75 -1.16
C THR A 817 24.25 -28.99 -0.31
N ASP A 818 24.49 -28.12 0.68
CA ASP A 818 25.54 -28.30 1.68
C ASP A 818 24.97 -28.86 2.97
N TYR A 819 25.68 -29.82 3.56
CA TYR A 819 25.43 -30.32 4.91
C TYR A 819 26.44 -29.73 5.86
N VAL A 820 25.95 -29.09 6.92
CA VAL A 820 26.77 -28.32 7.86
C VAL A 820 26.51 -28.78 9.28
N GLY A 821 27.58 -28.98 10.04
CA GLY A 821 27.49 -29.34 11.45
C GLY A 821 26.96 -28.19 12.32
N LEU A 822 26.58 -28.51 13.55
CA LEU A 822 26.11 -27.52 14.53
C LEU A 822 27.22 -26.56 15.02
N ASP A 823 28.48 -26.83 14.63
CA ASP A 823 29.63 -25.96 14.82
C ASP A 823 29.82 -24.97 13.64
N GLY A 824 28.92 -24.99 12.65
CA GLY A 824 29.01 -24.15 11.45
C GLY A 824 29.95 -24.68 10.39
N LYS A 825 30.64 -25.80 10.62
CA LYS A 825 31.60 -26.35 9.67
C LYS A 825 30.88 -27.21 8.65
N LYS A 826 31.15 -26.92 7.38
CA LYS A 826 30.65 -27.72 6.27
C LYS A 826 31.24 -29.13 6.33
N ARG A 827 30.37 -30.13 6.29
CA ARG A 827 30.72 -31.56 6.27
C ARG A 827 30.76 -32.08 4.84
N LEU A 828 29.75 -31.76 4.03
CA LEU A 828 29.55 -32.31 2.70
C LEU A 828 28.89 -31.28 1.78
N SER A 829 29.19 -31.36 0.48
CA SER A 829 28.50 -30.62 -0.60
C SER A 829 28.02 -31.64 -1.63
N VAL A 830 26.77 -31.51 -2.07
CA VAL A 830 26.13 -32.36 -3.08
C VAL A 830 25.54 -31.47 -4.17
N GLU A 831 25.66 -31.86 -5.43
CA GLU A 831 25.00 -31.19 -6.55
C GLU A 831 23.51 -31.57 -6.60
N GLY A 832 22.63 -30.58 -6.77
CA GLY A 832 21.17 -30.73 -6.76
C GLY A 832 20.53 -30.59 -5.38
N ASN A 833 19.20 -30.74 -5.36
CA ASN A 833 18.40 -30.79 -4.14
C ASN A 833 18.49 -32.18 -3.50
N ALA A 834 18.92 -32.24 -2.23
CA ALA A 834 19.12 -33.48 -1.49
C ALA A 834 18.35 -33.48 -0.16
N SER A 835 17.95 -34.66 0.31
CA SER A 835 17.13 -34.88 1.51
C SER A 835 17.84 -34.54 2.82
N SER A 836 17.11 -34.65 3.93
CA SER A 836 17.73 -34.75 5.26
C SER A 836 18.88 -35.78 5.33
N TYR A 837 19.91 -35.47 6.12
CA TYR A 837 21.05 -36.37 6.37
C TYR A 837 20.75 -37.21 7.62
N SER A 838 20.48 -38.49 7.45
CA SER A 838 20.01 -39.38 8.52
C SER A 838 20.77 -40.70 8.50
N GLU A 839 21.23 -41.16 9.66
CA GLU A 839 21.95 -42.44 9.83
C GLU A 839 23.17 -42.60 8.89
N GLY A 840 23.85 -41.48 8.60
CA GLY A 840 25.03 -41.46 7.75
C GLY A 840 24.75 -41.42 6.24
N LEU A 841 23.49 -41.26 5.83
CA LEU A 841 23.08 -41.21 4.43
C LEU A 841 22.19 -40.00 4.15
N ALA A 842 22.34 -39.42 2.96
CA ALA A 842 21.38 -38.52 2.35
C ALA A 842 20.85 -39.12 1.04
N VAL A 843 19.79 -38.55 0.48
CA VAL A 843 19.25 -38.94 -0.82
C VAL A 843 19.31 -37.76 -1.76
N ALA A 844 19.76 -37.96 -2.99
CA ALA A 844 19.62 -36.96 -4.05
C ALA A 844 19.09 -37.58 -5.33
N HIS A 845 18.50 -36.73 -6.15
CA HIS A 845 18.07 -37.09 -7.48
C HIS A 845 19.28 -37.15 -8.44
N VAL A 846 19.42 -38.26 -9.16
CA VAL A 846 20.48 -38.47 -10.15
C VAL A 846 19.83 -38.44 -11.54
N SER A 847 20.28 -37.51 -12.39
CA SER A 847 19.66 -37.23 -13.70
C SER A 847 19.27 -38.49 -14.49
N ASN A 848 18.01 -38.54 -14.94
CA ASN A 848 17.38 -39.58 -15.75
C ASN A 848 17.44 -41.02 -15.19
N ARG A 849 17.90 -41.21 -13.94
CA ARG A 849 18.13 -42.53 -13.32
C ARG A 849 17.48 -42.70 -11.94
N GLY A 850 16.62 -41.77 -11.52
CA GLY A 850 15.94 -41.81 -10.23
C GLY A 850 16.78 -41.29 -9.06
N MET A 851 16.36 -41.58 -7.84
CA MET A 851 17.00 -41.17 -6.58
C MET A 851 18.03 -42.21 -6.10
N ARG A 852 19.13 -41.75 -5.50
CA ARG A 852 20.18 -42.59 -4.92
C ARG A 852 20.67 -42.05 -3.57
N ALA A 853 21.14 -42.96 -2.74
CA ALA A 853 21.76 -42.61 -1.46
C ALA A 853 23.18 -42.05 -1.66
N ILE A 854 23.57 -41.14 -0.77
CA ILE A 854 24.86 -40.45 -0.73
C ILE A 854 25.46 -40.67 0.66
N ASN A 855 26.70 -41.11 0.71
CA ASN A 855 27.42 -41.29 1.97
C ASN A 855 28.12 -40.01 2.45
N ASP A 856 28.79 -40.12 3.60
CA ASP A 856 29.57 -39.07 4.26
C ASP A 856 30.71 -38.46 3.43
N LYS A 857 31.13 -39.13 2.34
CA LYS A 857 32.14 -38.65 1.39
C LYS A 857 31.53 -38.02 0.14
N GLY A 858 30.22 -37.94 0.04
CA GLY A 858 29.52 -37.42 -1.15
C GLY A 858 29.44 -38.41 -2.30
N ALA A 859 29.79 -39.68 -2.09
CA ALA A 859 29.73 -40.70 -3.12
C ALA A 859 28.32 -41.31 -3.19
N LEU A 860 27.80 -41.48 -4.41
CA LEU A 860 26.56 -42.20 -4.66
C LEU A 860 26.73 -43.69 -4.36
N VAL A 861 25.97 -44.22 -3.41
CA VAL A 861 26.01 -45.61 -2.95
C VAL A 861 24.68 -46.32 -3.18
N GLY A 862 24.72 -47.65 -3.32
CA GLY A 862 23.52 -48.47 -3.55
C GLY A 862 22.90 -48.31 -4.95
N PRO A 863 21.85 -49.08 -5.25
CA PRO A 863 21.06 -48.96 -6.49
C PRO A 863 20.25 -47.65 -6.52
N ALA A 864 19.66 -47.36 -7.69
CA ALA A 864 18.75 -46.23 -7.87
C ALA A 864 17.29 -46.69 -7.80
N PHE A 865 16.44 -45.80 -7.30
CA PHE A 865 15.01 -46.02 -7.09
C PHE A 865 14.22 -44.85 -7.70
N ASP A 866 12.96 -45.05 -8.05
CA ASP A 866 12.12 -43.96 -8.56
C ASP A 866 11.91 -42.89 -7.47
N THR A 867 11.77 -43.34 -6.23
CA THR A 867 11.75 -42.51 -5.02
C THR A 867 12.51 -43.21 -3.91
N LEU A 868 13.19 -42.44 -3.06
CA LEU A 868 13.92 -42.96 -1.90
C LEU A 868 13.82 -41.94 -0.76
N GLY A 869 13.32 -42.36 0.40
CA GLY A 869 13.23 -41.54 1.60
C GLY A 869 14.50 -41.63 2.47
N PRO A 870 14.58 -40.85 3.56
CA PRO A 870 15.69 -40.90 4.48
C PRO A 870 15.65 -42.20 5.30
N MET A 871 16.83 -42.62 5.75
CA MET A 871 16.96 -43.78 6.64
C MET A 871 16.40 -43.48 8.02
N ARG A 872 15.54 -44.37 8.53
CA ARG A 872 14.98 -44.35 9.88
C ARG A 872 14.98 -45.76 10.44
N GLU A 873 15.62 -45.93 11.59
CA GLU A 873 15.77 -47.20 12.29
C GLU A 873 16.36 -48.31 11.40
N GLY A 874 17.32 -47.95 10.54
CA GLY A 874 17.99 -48.87 9.63
C GLY A 874 17.22 -49.19 8.34
N LEU A 875 16.07 -48.57 8.08
CA LEU A 875 15.26 -48.78 6.89
C LEU A 875 14.86 -47.45 6.23
N ALA A 876 14.88 -47.39 4.90
CA ALA A 876 14.40 -46.26 4.10
C ALA A 876 13.22 -46.70 3.22
N PRO A 877 12.13 -45.92 3.15
CA PRO A 877 11.09 -46.12 2.14
C PRO A 877 11.68 -45.99 0.73
N ALA A 878 11.35 -46.91 -0.17
CA ALA A 878 11.84 -46.89 -1.55
C ALA A 878 10.73 -47.26 -2.53
N GLY A 879 10.59 -46.46 -3.59
CA GLY A 879 9.65 -46.71 -4.70
C GLY A 879 10.34 -47.30 -5.92
N THR A 880 9.67 -48.25 -6.55
CA THR A 880 10.01 -48.88 -7.83
C THR A 880 8.81 -48.81 -8.76
N GLU A 881 8.96 -49.32 -9.99
CA GLU A 881 7.87 -49.44 -10.96
C GLU A 881 6.65 -50.23 -10.42
N ASP A 882 6.88 -51.15 -9.49
CA ASP A 882 5.86 -52.04 -8.91
C ASP A 882 5.11 -51.42 -7.70
N GLY A 883 5.70 -50.40 -7.06
CA GLY A 883 5.16 -49.78 -5.85
C GLY A 883 6.24 -49.38 -4.84
N PHE A 884 5.87 -49.29 -3.57
CA PHE A 884 6.73 -48.89 -2.47
C PHE A 884 7.06 -50.06 -1.55
N GLY A 885 8.30 -50.11 -1.07
CA GLY A 885 8.83 -51.06 -0.09
C GLY A 885 9.89 -50.40 0.81
N TYR A 886 10.77 -51.20 1.40
CA TYR A 886 11.86 -50.67 2.24
C TYR A 886 13.21 -51.31 1.93
N VAL A 887 14.22 -50.45 1.92
CA VAL A 887 15.62 -50.83 1.71
C VAL A 887 16.43 -50.63 2.99
N ASN A 888 17.48 -51.42 3.15
CA ASN A 888 18.45 -51.23 4.22
C ASN A 888 19.56 -50.24 3.81
N ALA A 889 20.52 -49.97 4.70
CA ALA A 889 21.63 -49.04 4.45
C ALA A 889 22.54 -49.41 3.24
N GLN A 890 22.52 -50.67 2.77
CA GLN A 890 23.23 -51.09 1.55
C GLN A 890 22.38 -50.89 0.28
N GLY A 891 21.15 -50.41 0.43
CA GLY A 891 20.18 -50.26 -0.65
C GLY A 891 19.57 -51.59 -1.12
N LYS A 892 19.68 -52.66 -0.33
CA LYS A 892 19.01 -53.93 -0.61
C LYS A 892 17.55 -53.80 -0.19
N LEU A 893 16.61 -54.10 -1.10
CA LEU A 893 15.20 -54.21 -0.79
C LEU A 893 14.98 -55.40 0.17
N VAL A 894 14.60 -55.09 1.41
CA VAL A 894 14.39 -56.08 2.50
C VAL A 894 12.92 -56.25 2.83
N ILE A 895 12.08 -55.27 2.49
CA ILE A 895 10.63 -55.39 2.45
C ILE A 895 10.19 -55.13 0.99
N PRO A 896 9.54 -56.09 0.32
CA PRO A 896 9.17 -55.98 -1.09
C PRO A 896 8.34 -54.74 -1.42
N ALA A 897 8.47 -54.26 -2.66
CA ALA A 897 7.79 -53.07 -3.17
C ALA A 897 6.35 -53.39 -3.61
N GLU A 898 5.48 -53.70 -2.65
CA GLU A 898 4.09 -54.12 -2.90
C GLU A 898 3.04 -53.11 -2.40
N TYR A 899 3.47 -51.99 -1.80
CA TYR A 899 2.60 -50.99 -1.20
C TYR A 899 2.39 -49.80 -2.14
N ARG A 900 1.26 -49.10 -1.96
CA ARG A 900 0.97 -47.83 -2.63
C ARG A 900 1.34 -46.62 -1.78
N ALA A 901 1.26 -46.76 -0.46
CA ALA A 901 1.69 -45.75 0.50
C ALA A 901 2.54 -46.40 1.58
N VAL A 902 3.61 -45.74 1.99
CA VAL A 902 4.52 -46.19 3.04
C VAL A 902 4.83 -44.99 3.95
N GLY A 903 5.00 -45.24 5.24
CA GLY A 903 5.50 -44.26 6.21
C GLY A 903 6.88 -44.65 6.73
N PRO A 904 7.67 -43.71 7.25
CA PRO A 904 8.93 -44.03 7.92
C PRO A 904 8.71 -44.94 9.15
N PHE A 905 9.72 -45.75 9.47
CA PHE A 905 9.73 -46.55 10.69
C PHE A 905 9.90 -45.66 11.92
N HIS A 906 9.05 -45.88 12.92
CA HIS A 906 9.13 -45.26 14.24
C HIS A 906 8.78 -46.30 15.31
N ASN A 907 9.66 -46.46 16.30
CA ASN A 907 9.56 -47.46 17.37
C ASN A 907 9.37 -48.89 16.83
N GLY A 908 10.09 -49.25 15.77
CA GLY A 908 10.05 -50.56 15.13
C GLY A 908 8.75 -50.88 14.40
N ARG A 909 7.96 -49.86 14.05
CA ARG A 909 6.70 -49.99 13.31
C ARG A 909 6.64 -49.01 12.16
N ALA A 910 6.03 -49.43 11.07
CA ALA A 910 5.65 -48.55 9.97
C ALA A 910 4.20 -48.81 9.58
N VAL A 911 3.55 -47.78 9.04
CA VAL A 911 2.22 -47.90 8.46
C VAL A 911 2.34 -47.88 6.95
N VAL A 912 1.76 -48.89 6.33
CA VAL A 912 1.80 -49.11 4.89
C VAL A 912 0.41 -49.40 4.37
N SER A 913 0.13 -49.03 3.13
CA SER A 913 -1.19 -49.26 2.53
C SER A 913 -1.08 -49.75 1.10
N THR A 914 -1.96 -50.68 0.73
CA THR A 914 -2.32 -50.93 -0.67
C THR A 914 -3.56 -50.10 -1.02
N LEU A 915 -4.15 -50.30 -2.21
CA LEU A 915 -5.44 -49.69 -2.55
C LEU A 915 -6.55 -50.12 -1.56
N GLU A 916 -6.54 -51.38 -1.13
CA GLU A 916 -7.66 -52.01 -0.43
C GLU A 916 -7.48 -52.09 1.10
N LYS A 917 -6.25 -51.98 1.60
CA LYS A 917 -5.93 -52.18 3.03
C LYS A 917 -4.84 -51.24 3.53
N SER A 918 -4.98 -50.78 4.78
CA SER A 918 -3.88 -50.21 5.56
C SER A 918 -3.38 -51.22 6.59
N MET A 919 -2.08 -51.27 6.82
CA MET A 919 -1.41 -52.23 7.70
C MET A 919 -0.41 -51.53 8.60
N ILE A 920 -0.26 -52.04 9.82
CA ILE A 920 0.93 -51.82 10.65
C ILE A 920 1.85 -53.00 10.41
N ILE A 921 3.11 -52.75 10.05
CA ILE A 921 4.14 -53.77 9.86
C ILE A 921 5.28 -53.59 10.87
N ASP A 922 5.97 -54.68 11.19
CA ASP A 922 7.25 -54.63 11.90
C ASP A 922 8.43 -54.47 10.92
N SER A 923 9.65 -54.34 11.46
CA SER A 923 10.88 -54.16 10.67
C SER A 923 11.26 -55.34 9.78
N ALA A 924 10.61 -56.51 9.94
CA ALA A 924 10.75 -57.65 9.05
C ALA A 924 9.68 -57.66 7.94
N GLY A 925 8.82 -56.63 7.88
CA GLY A 925 7.69 -56.55 6.95
C GLY A 925 6.49 -57.39 7.36
N LYS A 926 6.49 -57.98 8.57
CA LYS A 926 5.38 -58.82 9.01
C LYS A 926 4.22 -57.95 9.49
N GLN A 927 3.02 -58.28 9.01
CA GLN A 927 1.79 -57.62 9.43
C GLN A 927 1.49 -57.83 10.93
N VAL A 928 1.32 -56.70 11.63
CA VAL A 928 0.93 -56.63 13.04
C VAL A 928 -0.58 -56.40 13.16
N ALA A 929 -1.14 -55.53 12.33
CA ALA A 929 -2.57 -55.34 12.17
C ALA A 929 -2.91 -54.84 10.78
N ARG A 930 -4.16 -54.97 10.36
CA ARG A 930 -4.66 -54.41 9.11
C ARG A 930 -6.11 -53.94 9.22
N VAL A 931 -6.44 -52.90 8.48
CA VAL A 931 -7.81 -52.46 8.22
C VAL A 931 -8.09 -52.69 6.75
N GLU A 932 -9.15 -53.42 6.43
CA GLU A 932 -9.66 -53.60 5.07
C GLU A 932 -11.19 -53.57 5.06
N MET A 933 -11.78 -53.52 3.87
CA MET A 933 -13.22 -53.61 3.71
C MET A 933 -13.70 -55.07 3.71
N GLU A 934 -14.62 -55.40 4.61
CA GLU A 934 -15.34 -56.67 4.62
C GLU A 934 -16.84 -56.38 4.48
N CYS A 935 -17.46 -56.78 3.36
CA CYS A 935 -18.90 -56.60 3.14
C CYS A 935 -19.40 -55.14 3.33
N GLY A 936 -18.61 -54.18 2.86
CA GLY A 936 -18.90 -52.74 2.98
C GLY A 936 -18.64 -52.15 4.37
N VAL A 937 -17.89 -52.85 5.23
CA VAL A 937 -17.56 -52.41 6.60
C VAL A 937 -16.04 -52.44 6.80
N ARG A 938 -15.46 -51.32 7.25
CA ARG A 938 -14.04 -51.28 7.63
C ARG A 938 -13.81 -52.17 8.85
N THR A 939 -12.97 -53.17 8.66
CA THR A 939 -12.74 -54.23 9.65
C THR A 939 -11.27 -54.29 10.00
N LEU A 940 -10.99 -54.21 11.30
CA LEU A 940 -9.66 -54.34 11.89
C LEU A 940 -9.37 -55.81 12.19
N TYR A 941 -8.21 -56.25 11.74
CA TYR A 941 -7.66 -57.58 11.97
C TYR A 941 -6.30 -57.49 12.66
N GLY A 942 -6.03 -58.43 13.56
CA GLY A 942 -4.74 -58.56 14.24
C GLY A 942 -3.74 -59.43 13.48
N SER A 943 -2.58 -59.66 14.11
CA SER A 943 -1.42 -60.36 13.55
C SER A 943 -1.64 -61.84 13.21
N HIS A 944 -2.73 -62.46 13.67
CA HIS A 944 -3.10 -63.85 13.38
C HIS A 944 -4.39 -63.92 12.52
N ASN A 945 -4.71 -62.85 11.78
CA ASN A 945 -5.95 -62.70 11.01
C ASN A 945 -7.23 -62.84 11.83
N GLN A 946 -7.16 -62.66 13.15
CA GLN A 946 -8.32 -62.59 14.02
C GLN A 946 -9.00 -61.22 13.88
N ARG A 947 -10.31 -61.21 13.66
CA ARG A 947 -11.10 -59.98 13.64
C ARG A 947 -11.10 -59.35 15.04
N LEU A 948 -10.63 -58.11 15.13
CA LEU A 948 -10.57 -57.34 16.36
C LEU A 948 -11.71 -56.32 16.45
N TRP A 949 -12.16 -55.78 15.31
CA TRP A 949 -13.27 -54.84 15.26
C TRP A 949 -13.91 -54.76 13.86
N PRO A 950 -15.24 -54.63 13.72
CA PRO A 950 -16.23 -54.82 14.78
C PRO A 950 -16.29 -56.29 15.21
N LEU A 951 -16.71 -56.54 16.45
CA LEU A 951 -16.79 -57.93 16.97
C LEU A 951 -17.82 -58.76 16.19
N THR A 952 -18.90 -58.13 15.75
CA THR A 952 -19.94 -58.71 14.90
C THR A 952 -20.09 -57.93 13.59
N LEU A 953 -20.28 -58.65 12.50
CA LEU A 953 -20.61 -58.08 11.20
C LEU A 953 -22.14 -58.03 11.00
N PRO A 954 -22.63 -57.20 10.06
CA PRO A 954 -24.01 -57.25 9.61
C PRO A 954 -24.41 -58.67 9.19
N SER A 955 -25.66 -59.07 9.47
CA SER A 955 -26.17 -60.42 9.12
C SER A 955 -26.13 -60.74 7.62
N ARG A 956 -26.06 -59.71 6.76
CA ARG A 956 -25.85 -59.88 5.31
C ARG A 956 -24.44 -60.34 4.93
N CYS A 957 -23.48 -60.28 5.84
CA CYS A 957 -22.07 -60.60 5.60
C CYS A 957 -21.72 -62.05 5.96
N THR A 958 -22.64 -62.77 6.62
CA THR A 958 -22.54 -64.22 6.80
C THR A 958 -23.14 -64.92 5.59
N ARG A 959 -22.29 -65.31 4.63
CA ARG A 959 -22.56 -66.38 3.67
C ARG A 959 -21.35 -67.29 3.56
#